data_AF-A0A023PRK3-F1
#
_entry.id   AF-A0A023PRK3-F1
#
_cell.length_a   1.000
_cell.length_b   1.000
_cell.length_c   1.000
_cell.angle_alpha   90.00
_cell.angle_beta   90.00
_cell.angle_gamma   90.00
#
_symmetry.space_group_name_H-M   'P 1'
#
loop_
_entity.id
_entity.type
_entity.pdbx_description
1 polymer ?
#
loop_
_entity_poly.entity_id
_entity_poly.type
_entity_poly.pdbx_seq_one_letter_code
_entity_poly.pdbx_strand_id
1 'polypeptide(L)'
;METLSTRLPVYIALTKLDLLHGFEPFFKHYTKSQREEVLGFTFSMDSVDNLDSWLEEFASEYTQFVSRVNGMLPHAVAAPMTLEERNAIYSFTRQISGLKEILQQFFQEALASDQFSTSALVRGAYFTSVYQQGVPTNAFDDAASRRYGLSHAINTAQRAKNSTVYFTQKLFTHIIYPEAGLASDNFRVAKNKRRLMGLSFVACSVATLLLAGTWHRNYLNNVQHADTVLTKVNQYKEQFPTSRSLASQREVLDPLNKIREATLEFGFFRDKPQYISDFGLYQGHTIGPKVEETYLNLLETRFLPLLMADTIVALNQAETDEEKLAVLRVYRMLVDKSGRYQDYVMDYFAKYWQKSFSGQRQIQEELLGHLDYAMRHTDLTAERLNGDKGAEQVMRPYDKVIARAQVELGSMPNDQRVYRNLKLSAQTVLGPSVNLRSLIGPVFDVVFEERVLNSSSLFIPQMLTKRGFDDYFMPQSESVSELALIDSWVLGQSKTAQFSEADKQALREKIRDLYVADYTNTWRAALNEIDVKYFNDINDAVMVLENITSNLEPMQRLLRTLDDNTQLYSALPKDESALKELLKSPKYKVASMIETPFADLNGMLKPVGSKPAYMTEVLASVDELKSYLKSIQDAPDVGMAALDATKARVKLVNADPIYTLKRISSGLPKPLDSMMAKLADESWYVVKQEAIKHLEVRWTEDVYKTFQSKLAGRYPFNPASNKDVALADFEAFFAPNGTLDNFYNQQLKMFIDENISVASDDSAQSIIRKEVLDQIKQAQKIREAFFNRKGILDVSFSVEPLSLSNNKRRSVLNVDGQFLAYSHGPRENVELIWPNTLRDSAVSKVTLIPTQTNMSPRSLQIQGPWAFFRLLDQGDVVSASQTSVDFKFIVDGGEMIYRINAEADANPFTERLFKSFKLSKTLY
;
A
#
# COMPACT_ATOMS: atom_id res chain seq x y z
N MET A 1 -36.31 95.88 -3.40
CA MET A 1 -36.83 94.94 -2.39
C MET A 1 -36.52 93.47 -2.74
N GLU A 2 -36.33 93.11 -4.00
CA GLU A 2 -36.05 91.73 -4.43
C GLU A 2 -34.79 91.09 -3.81
N THR A 3 -33.72 91.86 -3.58
CA THR A 3 -32.48 91.34 -2.98
C THR A 3 -32.55 91.12 -1.47
N LEU A 4 -33.45 91.81 -0.76
CA LEU A 4 -33.52 91.79 0.70
C LEU A 4 -34.67 90.92 1.24
N SER A 5 -35.54 90.40 0.36
CA SER A 5 -36.68 89.51 0.72
C SER A 5 -37.54 90.01 1.90
N THR A 6 -37.60 91.32 2.10
CA THR A 6 -38.28 92.02 3.20
C THR A 6 -39.15 93.15 2.63
N ARG A 7 -40.35 93.33 3.19
CA ARG A 7 -41.24 94.45 2.84
C ARG A 7 -40.91 95.67 3.70
N LEU A 8 -40.57 96.79 3.07
CA LEU A 8 -40.24 98.03 3.78
C LEU A 8 -41.45 98.97 3.84
N PRO A 9 -41.71 99.64 4.99
CA PRO A 9 -42.70 100.70 5.07
C PRO A 9 -42.24 101.92 4.27
N VAL A 10 -43.13 102.48 3.45
CA VAL A 10 -42.89 103.65 2.60
C VAL A 10 -43.84 104.78 2.99
N TYR A 11 -43.28 105.95 3.31
CA TYR A 11 -44.04 107.18 3.61
C TYR A 11 -43.78 108.20 2.51
N ILE A 12 -44.84 108.75 1.93
CA ILE A 12 -44.75 109.70 0.82
C ILE A 12 -44.85 111.12 1.39
N ALA A 13 -43.83 111.94 1.18
CA ALA A 13 -43.82 113.34 1.59
C ALA A 13 -43.79 114.27 0.36
N LEU A 14 -44.91 114.91 0.07
CA LEU A 14 -45.07 115.94 -0.95
C LEU A 14 -44.61 117.28 -0.36
N THR A 15 -43.40 117.69 -0.72
CA THR A 15 -42.78 118.92 -0.20
C THR A 15 -43.15 120.14 -1.05
N LYS A 16 -42.91 121.33 -0.50
CA LYS A 16 -43.10 122.64 -1.15
C LYS A 16 -44.54 123.00 -1.49
N LEU A 17 -45.48 122.65 -0.60
CA LEU A 17 -46.88 123.05 -0.74
C LEU A 17 -47.06 124.59 -0.87
N ASP A 18 -46.09 125.35 -0.36
CA ASP A 18 -46.00 126.80 -0.44
C ASP A 18 -45.84 127.39 -1.84
N LEU A 19 -45.44 126.60 -2.83
CA LEU A 19 -45.36 127.05 -4.22
C LEU A 19 -46.72 127.11 -4.91
N LEU A 20 -47.79 126.61 -4.29
CA LEU A 20 -49.14 126.85 -4.79
C LEU A 20 -49.56 128.27 -4.45
N HIS A 21 -49.91 129.05 -5.48
CA HIS A 21 -50.38 130.42 -5.30
C HIS A 21 -51.58 130.48 -4.34
N GLY A 22 -51.45 131.28 -3.28
CA GLY A 22 -52.44 131.41 -2.21
C GLY A 22 -52.18 130.59 -0.94
N PHE A 23 -51.11 129.79 -0.87
CA PHE A 23 -50.73 129.06 0.35
C PHE A 23 -50.50 129.98 1.56
N GLU A 24 -49.65 131.00 1.42
CA GLU A 24 -49.31 131.90 2.53
C GLU A 24 -50.54 132.64 3.06
N PRO A 25 -51.38 133.30 2.22
CA PRO A 25 -52.64 133.89 2.67
C PRO A 25 -53.58 132.89 3.37
N PHE A 26 -53.66 131.64 2.90
CA PHE A 26 -54.54 130.63 3.48
C PHE A 26 -54.10 130.21 4.89
N PHE A 27 -52.79 130.00 5.11
CA PHE A 27 -52.25 129.49 6.38
C PHE A 27 -51.65 130.56 7.31
N LYS A 28 -51.67 131.84 6.92
CA LYS A 28 -51.10 132.96 7.69
C LYS A 28 -51.63 133.05 9.13
N HIS A 29 -52.89 132.67 9.34
CA HIS A 29 -53.57 132.74 10.63
C HIS A 29 -53.29 131.53 11.55
N TYR A 30 -52.57 130.52 11.08
CA TYR A 30 -52.31 129.32 11.88
C TYR A 30 -51.35 129.62 13.04
N THR A 31 -51.73 129.17 14.24
CA THR A 31 -50.86 129.18 15.42
C THR A 31 -49.66 128.26 15.24
N LYS A 32 -48.61 128.39 16.07
CA LYS A 32 -47.44 127.48 16.03
C LYS A 32 -47.85 126.01 16.17
N SER A 33 -48.75 125.70 17.11
CA SER A 33 -49.25 124.32 17.32
C SER A 33 -49.92 123.77 16.06
N GLN A 34 -50.79 124.56 15.42
CA GLN A 34 -51.46 124.16 14.17
C GLN A 34 -50.50 123.98 12.99
N ARG A 35 -49.39 124.73 12.96
CA ARG A 35 -48.34 124.55 11.94
C ARG A 35 -47.50 123.31 12.16
N GLU A 36 -47.40 122.80 13.39
CA GLU A 36 -46.66 121.58 13.69
C GLU A 36 -47.47 120.30 13.47
N GLU A 37 -48.81 120.40 13.39
CA GLU A 37 -49.72 119.27 13.10
C GLU A 37 -49.45 118.60 11.76
N VAL A 38 -49.88 117.35 11.58
CA VAL A 38 -49.70 116.63 10.31
C VAL A 38 -50.79 117.02 9.32
N LEU A 39 -50.40 117.37 8.09
CA LEU A 39 -51.30 117.56 6.96
C LEU A 39 -51.12 116.40 5.98
N GLY A 40 -52.02 115.43 5.98
CA GLY A 40 -51.92 114.25 5.12
C GLY A 40 -52.76 113.09 5.62
N PHE A 41 -52.40 111.88 5.17
CA PHE A 41 -53.15 110.65 5.35
C PHE A 41 -52.22 109.54 5.82
N THR A 42 -52.60 108.82 6.88
CA THR A 42 -51.93 107.59 7.32
C THR A 42 -52.86 106.42 7.03
N PHE A 43 -52.36 105.39 6.34
CA PHE A 43 -53.15 104.24 5.90
C PHE A 43 -53.15 103.12 6.93
N SER A 44 -54.22 102.31 6.88
CA SER A 44 -54.40 101.13 7.72
C SER A 44 -53.38 100.04 7.41
N MET A 45 -53.31 99.04 8.29
CA MET A 45 -52.43 97.89 8.11
C MET A 45 -53.01 96.82 7.17
N ASP A 46 -54.20 97.06 6.60
CA ASP A 46 -54.90 96.09 5.73
C ASP A 46 -54.13 95.81 4.43
N SER A 47 -53.22 96.72 4.06
CA SER A 47 -52.26 96.56 2.95
C SER A 47 -51.25 95.41 3.15
N VAL A 48 -51.15 94.84 4.35
CA VAL A 48 -50.36 93.63 4.62
C VAL A 48 -50.94 92.41 3.89
N ASP A 49 -52.27 92.31 3.85
CA ASP A 49 -53.00 91.19 3.27
C ASP A 49 -53.52 91.48 1.85
N ASN A 50 -53.88 92.74 1.55
CA ASN A 50 -54.33 93.18 0.21
C ASN A 50 -53.47 94.33 -0.32
N LEU A 51 -52.56 94.04 -1.25
CA LEU A 51 -51.41 94.90 -1.57
C LEU A 51 -51.74 96.34 -2.01
N ASP A 52 -52.89 96.56 -2.65
CA ASP A 52 -53.25 97.87 -3.25
C ASP A 52 -54.43 98.57 -2.55
N SER A 53 -54.91 98.06 -1.40
CA SER A 53 -56.05 98.67 -0.67
C SER A 53 -55.80 100.12 -0.24
N TRP A 54 -54.54 100.49 0.00
CA TRP A 54 -54.14 101.84 0.40
C TRP A 54 -54.44 102.90 -0.67
N LEU A 55 -54.51 102.53 -1.96
CA LEU A 55 -54.87 103.46 -3.05
C LEU A 55 -56.34 103.88 -2.95
N GLU A 56 -57.23 102.97 -2.54
CA GLU A 56 -58.64 103.26 -2.28
C GLU A 56 -58.80 104.14 -1.03
N GLU A 57 -58.04 103.84 0.03
CA GLU A 57 -57.98 104.68 1.23
C GLU A 57 -57.52 106.11 0.89
N PHE A 58 -56.47 106.26 0.08
CA PHE A 58 -56.01 107.57 -0.39
C PHE A 58 -57.10 108.35 -1.14
N ALA A 59 -57.77 107.72 -2.11
CA ALA A 59 -58.81 108.38 -2.91
C ALA A 59 -59.98 108.86 -2.04
N SER A 60 -60.38 108.06 -1.04
CA SER A 60 -61.42 108.40 -0.07
C SER A 60 -60.98 109.56 0.83
N GLU A 61 -59.82 109.44 1.48
CA GLU A 61 -59.30 110.42 2.43
C GLU A 61 -59.00 111.78 1.77
N TYR A 62 -58.48 111.78 0.54
CA TYR A 62 -58.25 113.01 -0.22
C TYR A 62 -59.55 113.76 -0.52
N THR A 63 -60.63 113.03 -0.85
CA THR A 63 -61.94 113.62 -1.10
C THR A 63 -62.46 114.34 0.15
N GLN A 64 -62.29 113.70 1.32
CA GLN A 64 -62.65 114.32 2.59
C GLN A 64 -61.76 115.53 2.90
N PHE A 65 -60.46 115.47 2.60
CA PHE A 65 -59.55 116.60 2.77
C PHE A 65 -59.94 117.80 1.92
N VAL A 66 -60.26 117.59 0.64
CA VAL A 66 -60.77 118.64 -0.25
C VAL A 66 -62.07 119.23 0.28
N SER A 67 -62.98 118.40 0.81
CA SER A 67 -64.21 118.87 1.46
C SER A 67 -63.92 119.75 2.69
N ARG A 68 -62.97 119.35 3.55
CA ARG A 68 -62.51 120.15 4.70
C ARG A 68 -61.89 121.48 4.28
N VAL A 69 -61.01 121.46 3.28
CA VAL A 69 -60.37 122.68 2.75
C VAL A 69 -61.42 123.65 2.17
N ASN A 70 -62.39 123.14 1.40
CA ASN A 70 -63.49 123.97 0.88
C ASN A 70 -64.42 124.47 1.98
N GLY A 71 -64.66 123.69 3.04
CA GLY A 71 -65.42 124.12 4.22
C GLY A 71 -64.73 125.20 5.05
N MET A 72 -63.39 125.26 5.00
CA MET A 72 -62.61 126.33 5.64
C MET A 72 -62.59 127.63 4.81
N LEU A 73 -62.92 127.57 3.53
CA LEU A 73 -62.86 128.74 2.63
C LEU A 73 -63.66 129.95 3.15
N PRO A 74 -64.93 129.84 3.59
CA PRO A 74 -65.68 130.98 4.13
C PRO A 74 -65.01 131.63 5.34
N HIS A 75 -64.41 130.82 6.22
CA HIS A 75 -63.68 131.31 7.39
C HIS A 75 -62.36 131.96 6.99
N ALA A 76 -61.63 131.36 6.05
CA ALA A 76 -60.36 131.90 5.56
C ALA A 76 -60.54 133.30 4.94
N VAL A 77 -61.65 133.56 4.24
CA VAL A 77 -61.92 134.86 3.59
C VAL A 77 -62.70 135.86 4.44
N ALA A 78 -63.07 135.51 5.69
CA ALA A 78 -63.88 136.35 6.57
C ALA A 78 -63.10 137.53 7.19
N ALA A 79 -61.77 137.43 7.26
CA ALA A 79 -60.91 138.51 7.76
C ALA A 79 -60.77 139.66 6.74
N PRO A 80 -60.55 140.92 7.18
CA PRO A 80 -60.26 142.03 6.27
C PRO A 80 -58.97 141.74 5.48
N MET A 81 -59.10 141.63 4.16
CA MET A 81 -57.99 141.29 3.26
C MET A 81 -58.16 141.97 1.90
N THR A 82 -57.08 142.03 1.13
CA THR A 82 -57.10 142.55 -0.23
C THR A 82 -57.88 141.63 -1.18
N LEU A 83 -58.41 142.17 -2.28
CA LEU A 83 -59.08 141.36 -3.32
C LEU A 83 -58.12 140.30 -3.90
N GLU A 84 -56.84 140.64 -4.00
CA GLU A 84 -55.77 139.75 -4.46
C GLU A 84 -55.57 138.56 -3.52
N GLU A 85 -55.48 138.78 -2.20
CA GLU A 85 -55.41 137.69 -1.20
C GLU A 85 -56.64 136.80 -1.22
N ARG A 86 -57.84 137.38 -1.38
CA ARG A 86 -59.09 136.61 -1.49
C ARG A 86 -59.11 135.71 -2.72
N ASN A 87 -58.66 136.23 -3.87
CA ASN A 87 -58.52 135.46 -5.11
C ASN A 87 -57.43 134.39 -4.98
N ALA A 88 -56.33 134.70 -4.30
CA ALA A 88 -55.25 133.75 -4.04
C ALA A 88 -55.74 132.58 -3.18
N ILE A 89 -56.46 132.84 -2.08
CA ILE A 89 -57.08 131.82 -1.22
C ILE A 89 -58.03 130.93 -2.02
N TYR A 90 -58.93 131.53 -2.82
CA TYR A 90 -59.85 130.76 -3.66
C TYR A 90 -59.09 129.89 -4.69
N SER A 91 -58.07 130.45 -5.33
CA SER A 91 -57.22 129.71 -6.27
C SER A 91 -56.54 128.53 -5.59
N PHE A 92 -55.97 128.73 -4.39
CA PHE A 92 -55.34 127.66 -3.61
C PHE A 92 -56.30 126.49 -3.33
N THR A 93 -57.52 126.77 -2.86
CA THR A 93 -58.49 125.70 -2.56
C THR A 93 -58.88 124.91 -3.82
N ARG A 94 -58.95 125.58 -4.97
CA ARG A 94 -59.18 124.91 -6.26
C ARG A 94 -57.97 124.10 -6.72
N GLN A 95 -56.75 124.60 -6.50
CA GLN A 95 -55.53 123.92 -6.93
C GLN A 95 -55.36 122.62 -6.14
N ILE A 96 -55.61 122.66 -4.83
CA ILE A 96 -55.66 121.46 -3.98
C ILE A 96 -56.73 120.48 -4.47
N SER A 97 -57.92 120.97 -4.86
CA SER A 97 -58.97 120.10 -5.39
C SER A 97 -58.55 119.39 -6.68
N GLY A 98 -57.85 120.10 -7.58
CA GLY A 98 -57.38 119.57 -8.86
C GLY A 98 -56.21 118.58 -8.75
N LEU A 99 -55.48 118.55 -7.63
CA LEU A 99 -54.34 117.65 -7.44
C LEU A 99 -54.74 116.18 -7.20
N LYS A 100 -56.01 115.90 -6.82
CA LYS A 100 -56.46 114.56 -6.44
C LYS A 100 -56.18 113.52 -7.52
N GLU A 101 -56.68 113.74 -8.73
CA GLU A 101 -56.60 112.76 -9.82
C GLU A 101 -55.14 112.55 -10.27
N ILE A 102 -54.37 113.63 -10.32
CA ILE A 102 -52.95 113.60 -10.71
C ILE A 102 -52.13 112.79 -9.70
N LEU A 103 -52.33 113.03 -8.40
CA LEU A 103 -51.63 112.30 -7.34
C LEU A 103 -52.08 110.84 -7.29
N GLN A 104 -53.37 110.56 -7.48
CA GLN A 104 -53.90 109.19 -7.49
C GLN A 104 -53.28 108.37 -8.64
N GLN A 105 -53.24 108.94 -9.85
CA GLN A 105 -52.60 108.28 -10.99
C GLN A 105 -51.09 108.08 -10.76
N PHE A 106 -50.39 109.12 -10.28
CA PHE A 106 -48.96 109.03 -9.99
C PHE A 106 -48.64 107.94 -8.95
N PHE A 107 -49.44 107.85 -7.88
CA PHE A 107 -49.27 106.83 -6.85
C PHE A 107 -49.58 105.42 -7.36
N GLN A 108 -50.59 105.26 -8.21
CA GLN A 108 -50.90 103.98 -8.84
C GLN A 108 -49.76 103.52 -9.76
N GLU A 109 -49.22 104.40 -10.60
CA GLU A 109 -48.13 104.04 -11.53
C GLU A 109 -46.79 103.81 -10.81
N ALA A 110 -46.51 104.56 -9.75
CA ALA A 110 -45.20 104.51 -9.08
C ALA A 110 -45.09 103.41 -8.01
N LEU A 111 -46.20 103.05 -7.34
CA LEU A 111 -46.17 102.26 -6.10
C LEU A 111 -47.21 101.13 -6.03
N ALA A 112 -48.05 100.92 -7.03
CA ALA A 112 -48.96 99.77 -7.04
C ALA A 112 -48.21 98.45 -7.19
N SER A 113 -48.84 97.36 -6.73
CA SER A 113 -48.26 96.03 -6.80
C SER A 113 -48.19 95.49 -8.23
N ASP A 114 -47.04 94.89 -8.57
CA ASP A 114 -46.84 94.17 -9.84
C ASP A 114 -46.60 92.68 -9.54
N GLN A 115 -47.05 91.80 -10.43
CA GLN A 115 -46.98 90.34 -10.29
C GLN A 115 -45.54 89.84 -10.11
N PHE A 116 -44.56 90.63 -10.56
CA PHE A 116 -43.14 90.26 -10.55
C PHE A 116 -42.32 90.95 -9.47
N SER A 117 -42.87 91.89 -8.71
CA SER A 117 -42.11 92.64 -7.69
C SER A 117 -42.68 92.48 -6.28
N THR A 118 -41.81 92.62 -5.28
CA THR A 118 -42.26 92.69 -3.88
C THR A 118 -42.77 94.11 -3.61
N SER A 119 -44.10 94.28 -3.56
CA SER A 119 -44.73 95.59 -3.33
C SER A 119 -44.28 96.24 -2.02
N ALA A 120 -44.13 97.56 -2.05
CA ALA A 120 -43.81 98.37 -0.89
C ALA A 120 -45.02 98.49 0.05
N LEU A 121 -44.79 98.53 1.36
CA LEU A 121 -45.87 98.76 2.32
C LEU A 121 -46.09 100.27 2.47
N VAL A 122 -46.94 100.87 1.64
CA VAL A 122 -47.21 102.31 1.69
C VAL A 122 -48.03 102.66 2.93
N ARG A 123 -47.49 103.50 3.82
CA ARG A 123 -48.10 103.84 5.12
C ARG A 123 -48.76 105.20 5.19
N GLY A 124 -48.51 106.08 4.22
CA GLY A 124 -49.20 107.36 4.18
C GLY A 124 -48.66 108.35 3.15
N ALA A 125 -49.43 109.40 2.89
CA ALA A 125 -49.08 110.51 2.00
C ALA A 125 -49.32 111.85 2.69
N TYR A 126 -48.28 112.67 2.78
CA TYR A 126 -48.26 113.89 3.61
C TYR A 126 -47.76 115.10 2.84
N PHE A 127 -48.32 116.27 3.14
CA PHE A 127 -47.94 117.56 2.57
C PHE A 127 -47.09 118.33 3.57
N THR A 128 -45.96 118.87 3.11
CA THR A 128 -45.04 119.62 3.96
C THR A 128 -44.53 120.88 3.27
N SER A 129 -44.16 121.88 4.07
CA SER A 129 -43.48 123.08 3.60
C SER A 129 -42.48 123.53 4.66
N VAL A 130 -41.19 123.61 4.31
CA VAL A 130 -40.12 123.91 5.27
C VAL A 130 -39.51 125.29 5.00
N TYR A 131 -39.10 125.53 3.74
CA TYR A 131 -38.50 126.79 3.30
C TYR A 131 -39.31 127.39 2.15
N GLN A 132 -40.01 128.49 2.42
CA GLN A 132 -40.81 129.20 1.42
C GLN A 132 -39.89 130.06 0.52
N GLN A 133 -39.41 129.44 -0.56
CA GLN A 133 -38.51 130.06 -1.56
C GLN A 133 -38.97 129.71 -2.97
N GLY A 134 -39.06 130.73 -3.82
CA GLY A 134 -39.43 130.58 -5.23
C GLY A 134 -40.59 131.49 -5.62
N VAL A 135 -41.01 131.38 -6.88
CA VAL A 135 -42.19 132.08 -7.39
C VAL A 135 -43.36 131.10 -7.30
N PRO A 136 -44.44 131.40 -6.55
CA PRO A 136 -45.62 130.56 -6.52
C PRO A 136 -46.21 130.45 -7.92
N THR A 137 -46.62 129.26 -8.30
CA THR A 137 -47.30 128.97 -9.55
C THR A 137 -48.78 128.81 -9.30
N ASN A 138 -49.61 129.27 -10.23
CA ASN A 138 -51.03 128.97 -10.23
C ASN A 138 -51.31 128.05 -11.41
N ALA A 139 -51.63 126.79 -11.11
CA ALA A 139 -51.86 125.78 -12.15
C ALA A 139 -53.01 126.17 -13.11
N PHE A 140 -54.02 126.91 -12.63
CA PHE A 140 -55.12 127.35 -13.49
C PHE A 140 -54.71 128.50 -14.40
N ASP A 141 -53.93 129.45 -13.90
CA ASP A 141 -53.42 130.56 -14.71
C ASP A 141 -52.47 130.02 -15.78
N ASP A 142 -51.61 129.07 -15.43
CA ASP A 142 -50.70 128.42 -16.37
C ASP A 142 -51.46 127.58 -17.41
N ALA A 143 -52.46 126.81 -16.99
CA ALA A 143 -53.27 126.01 -17.91
C ALA A 143 -54.10 126.89 -18.86
N ALA A 144 -54.71 127.96 -18.36
CA ALA A 144 -55.42 128.94 -19.18
C ALA A 144 -54.46 129.66 -20.13
N SER A 145 -53.30 130.11 -19.65
CA SER A 145 -52.29 130.79 -20.47
C SER A 145 -51.80 129.90 -21.60
N ARG A 146 -51.51 128.61 -21.35
CA ARG A 146 -51.12 127.65 -22.39
C ARG A 146 -52.24 127.37 -23.40
N ARG A 147 -53.49 127.22 -22.95
CA ARG A 147 -54.63 126.91 -23.82
C ARG A 147 -54.99 128.06 -24.76
N TYR A 148 -54.84 129.31 -24.30
CA TYR A 148 -55.21 130.51 -25.05
C TYR A 148 -53.99 131.28 -25.63
N GLY A 149 -52.76 130.77 -25.44
CA GLY A 149 -51.53 131.39 -25.94
C GLY A 149 -51.18 132.73 -25.27
N LEU A 150 -51.61 132.95 -24.02
CA LEU A 150 -51.37 134.19 -23.27
C LEU A 150 -49.98 134.16 -22.59
N SER A 151 -49.41 135.33 -22.36
CA SER A 151 -48.22 135.47 -21.51
C SER A 151 -48.53 135.04 -20.08
N HIS A 152 -47.66 134.22 -19.48
CA HIS A 152 -47.86 133.68 -18.12
C HIS A 152 -47.97 134.80 -17.08
N ALA A 153 -48.87 134.64 -16.11
CA ALA A 153 -49.06 135.58 -15.01
C ALA A 153 -47.77 135.69 -14.18
N ILE A 154 -47.28 136.92 -13.95
CA ILE A 154 -46.06 137.17 -13.18
C ILE A 154 -46.43 137.26 -11.70
N ASN A 155 -46.18 136.18 -10.95
CA ASN A 155 -46.36 136.16 -9.50
C ASN A 155 -45.11 136.71 -8.79
N THR A 156 -45.29 137.41 -7.67
CA THR A 156 -44.16 137.90 -6.87
C THR A 156 -43.45 136.77 -6.14
N ALA A 157 -42.11 136.76 -6.23
CA ALA A 157 -41.28 135.76 -5.55
C ALA A 157 -41.43 135.83 -4.01
N GLN A 158 -41.59 134.67 -3.37
CA GLN A 158 -41.56 134.53 -1.91
C GLN A 158 -40.16 134.83 -1.37
N ARG A 159 -40.07 135.66 -0.32
CA ARG A 159 -38.79 136.04 0.30
C ARG A 159 -38.47 135.14 1.50
N ALA A 160 -37.35 134.42 1.41
CA ALA A 160 -36.88 133.44 2.39
C ALA A 160 -36.66 133.96 3.83
N LYS A 161 -36.51 135.27 4.04
CA LYS A 161 -36.03 135.83 5.32
C LYS A 161 -36.93 135.51 6.53
N ASN A 162 -38.19 135.13 6.31
CA ASN A 162 -39.16 134.78 7.36
C ASN A 162 -39.83 133.41 7.11
N SER A 163 -39.08 132.39 6.65
CA SER A 163 -39.66 131.06 6.40
C SER A 163 -40.09 130.36 7.71
N THR A 164 -41.29 129.81 7.73
CA THR A 164 -41.84 129.06 8.86
C THR A 164 -42.14 127.63 8.45
N VAL A 165 -41.80 126.65 9.30
CA VAL A 165 -42.04 125.23 9.02
C VAL A 165 -43.53 124.91 9.21
N TYR A 166 -44.15 124.34 8.18
CA TYR A 166 -45.50 123.81 8.17
C TYR A 166 -45.49 122.29 8.00
N PHE A 167 -46.29 121.64 8.82
CA PHE A 167 -46.75 120.25 8.75
C PHE A 167 -45.68 119.16 8.78
N THR A 168 -44.46 119.48 9.23
CA THR A 168 -43.32 118.55 9.18
C THR A 168 -43.00 117.91 10.54
N GLN A 169 -43.15 118.65 11.65
CA GLN A 169 -42.58 118.23 12.94
C GLN A 169 -43.28 117.01 13.56
N LYS A 170 -44.62 116.99 13.60
CA LYS A 170 -45.36 115.83 14.12
C LYS A 170 -45.33 114.63 13.17
N LEU A 171 -45.09 114.82 11.87
CA LEU A 171 -45.00 113.72 10.91
C LEU A 171 -43.88 112.74 11.28
N PHE A 172 -42.69 113.24 11.58
CA PHE A 172 -41.58 112.37 11.97
C PHE A 172 -41.79 111.78 13.38
N THR A 173 -42.14 112.63 14.35
CA THR A 173 -42.18 112.24 15.76
C THR A 173 -43.36 111.34 16.13
N HIS A 174 -44.51 111.48 15.48
CA HIS A 174 -45.74 110.76 15.83
C HIS A 174 -46.13 109.66 14.83
N ILE A 175 -45.57 109.65 13.61
CA ILE A 175 -45.91 108.65 12.58
C ILE A 175 -44.69 107.84 12.19
N ILE A 176 -43.66 108.46 11.62
CA ILE A 176 -42.54 107.71 11.01
C ILE A 176 -41.71 106.98 12.08
N TYR A 177 -41.29 107.64 13.16
CA TYR A 177 -40.45 107.01 14.18
C TYR A 177 -41.14 105.92 15.01
N PRO A 178 -42.40 106.07 15.45
CA PRO A 178 -43.12 105.00 16.16
C PRO A 178 -43.27 103.70 15.35
N GLU A 179 -43.17 103.77 14.02
CA GLU A 179 -43.37 102.63 13.11
C GLU A 179 -42.08 101.90 12.68
N ALA A 180 -40.94 102.16 13.34
CA ALA A 180 -39.63 101.61 12.99
C ALA A 180 -39.51 100.06 13.00
N GLY A 181 -40.49 99.33 13.56
CA GLY A 181 -40.46 97.87 13.72
C GLY A 181 -41.17 97.04 12.63
N LEU A 182 -41.62 97.64 11.53
CA LEU A 182 -42.51 96.99 10.56
C LEU A 182 -41.84 96.13 9.48
N ALA A 183 -40.50 96.05 9.42
CA ALA A 183 -39.78 95.19 8.48
C ALA A 183 -39.46 93.80 9.08
N SER A 184 -40.00 92.70 8.52
CA SER A 184 -39.81 91.31 9.03
C SER A 184 -39.63 90.25 7.93
N ASP A 185 -39.10 89.07 8.30
CA ASP A 185 -38.69 87.93 7.46
C ASP A 185 -39.85 87.06 6.88
N ASN A 186 -39.57 86.34 5.78
CA ASN A 186 -40.54 85.57 4.98
C ASN A 186 -41.16 84.33 5.68
N PHE A 187 -42.47 84.39 5.95
CA PHE A 187 -43.26 83.40 6.70
C PHE A 187 -43.34 81.98 6.09
N ARG A 188 -43.09 81.79 4.78
CA ARG A 188 -43.23 80.48 4.13
C ARG A 188 -42.09 79.51 4.45
N VAL A 189 -40.87 80.00 4.70
CA VAL A 189 -39.68 79.15 4.95
C VAL A 189 -39.68 78.57 6.38
N ALA A 190 -40.24 79.29 7.36
CA ALA A 190 -40.31 78.84 8.76
C ALA A 190 -41.21 77.60 8.96
N LYS A 191 -42.27 77.45 8.16
CA LYS A 191 -43.25 76.35 8.29
C LYS A 191 -42.68 74.99 7.86
N ASN A 192 -41.83 74.96 6.83
CA ASN A 192 -41.22 73.71 6.34
C ASN A 192 -40.15 73.15 7.30
N LYS A 193 -39.33 74.00 7.94
CA LYS A 193 -38.32 73.55 8.93
C LYS A 193 -38.97 72.88 10.16
N ARG A 194 -40.12 73.38 10.64
CA ARG A 194 -40.85 72.77 11.78
C ARG A 194 -41.39 71.37 11.48
N ARG A 195 -41.86 71.11 10.24
CA ARG A 195 -42.33 69.77 9.85
C ARG A 195 -41.20 68.74 9.80
N LEU A 196 -40.04 69.12 9.26
CA LEU A 196 -38.89 68.23 9.18
C LEU A 196 -38.38 67.81 10.57
N MET A 197 -38.25 68.78 11.50
CA MET A 197 -37.84 68.51 12.88
C MET A 197 -38.83 67.58 13.63
N GLY A 198 -40.14 67.75 13.42
CA GLY A 198 -41.16 66.89 14.03
C GLY A 198 -41.08 65.43 13.57
N LEU A 199 -40.87 65.19 12.26
CA LEU A 199 -40.71 63.84 11.71
C LEU A 199 -39.45 63.15 12.23
N SER A 200 -38.33 63.88 12.33
CA SER A 200 -37.08 63.34 12.88
C SER A 200 -37.22 62.94 14.35
N PHE A 201 -37.92 63.73 15.17
CA PHE A 201 -38.15 63.40 16.58
C PHE A 201 -38.94 62.10 16.75
N VAL A 202 -40.05 61.94 16.00
CA VAL A 202 -40.87 60.72 16.04
C VAL A 202 -40.07 59.50 15.60
N ALA A 203 -39.30 59.61 14.51
CA ALA A 203 -38.44 58.52 14.04
C ALA A 203 -37.40 58.09 15.08
N CYS A 204 -36.73 59.06 15.73
CA CYS A 204 -35.78 58.78 16.80
C CYS A 204 -36.46 58.13 18.02
N SER A 205 -37.62 58.61 18.46
CA SER A 205 -38.35 58.02 19.61
C SER A 205 -38.76 56.57 19.33
N VAL A 206 -39.26 56.27 18.13
CA VAL A 206 -39.59 54.89 17.74
C VAL A 206 -38.35 54.01 17.71
N ALA A 207 -37.24 54.49 17.14
CA ALA A 207 -35.98 53.75 17.13
C ALA A 207 -35.44 53.47 18.55
N THR A 208 -35.52 54.45 19.47
CA THR A 208 -35.12 54.26 20.87
C THR A 208 -36.00 53.25 21.59
N LEU A 209 -37.32 53.28 21.39
CA LEU A 209 -38.25 52.31 21.98
C LEU A 209 -37.99 50.89 21.45
N LEU A 210 -37.71 50.75 20.15
CA LEU A 210 -37.34 49.46 19.56
C LEU A 210 -36.01 48.94 20.12
N LEU A 211 -34.98 49.78 20.23
CA LEU A 211 -33.70 49.41 20.82
C LEU A 211 -33.85 48.97 22.28
N ALA A 212 -34.53 49.77 23.10
CA ALA A 212 -34.80 49.43 24.49
C ALA A 212 -35.61 48.13 24.62
N GLY A 213 -36.62 47.94 23.77
CA GLY A 213 -37.41 46.71 23.69
C GLY A 213 -36.56 45.48 23.31
N THR A 214 -35.66 45.62 22.34
CA THR A 214 -34.76 44.53 21.94
C THR A 214 -33.73 44.18 23.01
N TRP A 215 -33.14 45.17 23.68
CA TRP A 215 -32.26 44.94 24.82
C TRP A 215 -32.98 44.28 25.99
N HIS A 216 -34.18 44.75 26.33
CA HIS A 216 -34.97 44.15 27.40
C HIS A 216 -35.30 42.68 27.09
N ARG A 217 -35.72 42.38 25.86
CA ARG A 217 -35.97 40.99 25.41
C ARG A 217 -34.72 40.12 25.50
N ASN A 218 -33.58 40.59 25.01
CA ASN A 218 -32.32 39.83 25.06
C ASN A 218 -31.83 39.62 26.49
N TYR A 219 -32.00 40.61 27.37
CA TYR A 219 -31.72 40.46 28.80
C TYR A 219 -32.58 39.35 29.43
N LEU A 220 -33.89 39.37 29.18
CA LEU A 220 -34.81 38.35 29.70
C LEU A 220 -34.46 36.94 29.19
N ASN A 221 -34.16 36.81 27.89
CA ASN A 221 -33.72 35.54 27.31
C ASN A 221 -32.43 35.05 27.97
N ASN A 222 -31.45 35.92 28.17
CA ASN A 222 -30.18 35.57 28.77
C ASN A 222 -30.32 35.14 30.25
N VAL A 223 -31.20 35.79 31.02
CA VAL A 223 -31.55 35.37 32.39
C VAL A 223 -32.23 34.00 32.36
N GLN A 224 -33.20 33.79 31.46
CA GLN A 224 -33.91 32.51 31.33
C GLN A 224 -32.96 31.36 30.99
N HIS A 225 -32.02 31.56 30.06
CA HIS A 225 -31.02 30.55 29.72
C HIS A 225 -30.09 30.26 30.90
N ALA A 226 -29.66 31.29 31.65
CA ALA A 226 -28.84 31.12 32.85
C ALA A 226 -29.57 30.34 33.96
N ASP A 227 -30.85 30.64 34.21
CA ASP A 227 -31.68 29.93 35.18
C ASP A 227 -31.92 28.47 34.77
N THR A 228 -32.08 28.21 33.47
CA THR A 228 -32.24 26.85 32.94
C THR A 228 -30.96 26.03 33.12
N VAL A 229 -29.80 26.61 32.82
CA VAL A 229 -28.50 25.99 33.11
C VAL A 229 -28.34 25.72 34.60
N LEU A 230 -28.63 26.71 35.46
CA LEU A 230 -28.53 26.57 36.90
C LEU A 230 -29.44 25.45 37.43
N THR A 231 -30.67 25.37 36.92
CA THR A 231 -31.62 24.31 37.27
C THR A 231 -31.08 22.94 36.88
N LYS A 232 -30.57 22.77 35.66
CA LYS A 232 -29.98 21.50 35.19
C LYS A 232 -28.75 21.09 36.01
N VAL A 233 -27.88 22.04 36.33
CA VAL A 233 -26.68 21.80 37.15
C VAL A 233 -27.05 21.44 38.58
N ASN A 234 -28.05 22.08 39.18
CA ASN A 234 -28.52 21.74 40.52
C ASN A 234 -29.18 20.36 40.55
N GLN A 235 -30.02 20.03 39.57
CA GLN A 235 -30.57 18.69 39.40
C GLN A 235 -29.46 17.64 39.30
N TYR A 236 -28.42 17.90 38.50
CA TYR A 236 -27.26 17.03 38.41
C TYR A 236 -26.56 16.83 39.76
N LYS A 237 -26.28 17.92 40.50
CA LYS A 237 -25.63 17.86 41.81
C LYS A 237 -26.44 17.09 42.86
N GLU A 238 -27.76 17.24 42.85
CA GLU A 238 -28.66 16.58 43.80
C GLU A 238 -28.85 15.09 43.48
N GLN A 239 -28.99 14.74 42.21
CA GLN A 239 -29.30 13.36 41.77
C GLN A 239 -28.04 12.50 41.58
N PHE A 240 -26.91 13.13 41.25
CA PHE A 240 -25.65 12.46 40.90
C PHE A 240 -24.46 13.04 41.66
N PRO A 241 -24.40 12.88 43.00
CA PRO A 241 -23.27 13.34 43.78
C PRO A 241 -21.99 12.61 43.37
N THR A 242 -20.86 13.34 43.37
CA THR A 242 -19.54 12.88 42.89
C THR A 242 -19.05 11.57 43.54
N SER A 243 -19.57 11.23 44.72
CA SER A 243 -19.26 10.02 45.49
C SER A 243 -20.03 8.76 45.05
N ARG A 244 -21.05 8.87 44.19
CA ARG A 244 -21.82 7.71 43.71
C ARG A 244 -21.02 6.96 42.64
N SER A 245 -20.76 5.67 42.88
CA SER A 245 -20.20 4.77 41.86
C SER A 245 -21.28 4.47 40.82
N LEU A 246 -21.15 5.02 39.62
CA LEU A 246 -21.99 4.66 38.47
C LEU A 246 -21.34 3.45 37.80
N ALA A 247 -22.00 2.29 37.82
CA ALA A 247 -21.39 1.01 37.48
C ALA A 247 -21.63 0.59 36.02
N SER A 248 -22.58 1.23 35.33
CA SER A 248 -22.95 0.86 33.96
C SER A 248 -23.11 2.07 33.04
N GLN A 249 -22.91 1.83 31.74
CA GLN A 249 -23.08 2.85 30.71
C GLN A 249 -24.50 3.46 30.70
N ARG A 250 -25.51 2.67 31.05
CA ARG A 250 -26.90 3.14 31.16
C ARG A 250 -27.11 4.09 32.34
N GLU A 251 -26.45 3.84 33.47
CA GLU A 251 -26.52 4.71 34.65
C GLU A 251 -25.80 6.05 34.46
N VAL A 252 -24.78 6.09 33.61
CA VAL A 252 -24.03 7.32 33.29
C VAL A 252 -24.75 8.19 32.24
N LEU A 253 -25.73 7.63 31.54
CA LEU A 253 -26.41 8.30 30.42
C LEU A 253 -27.23 9.52 30.85
N ASP A 254 -28.10 9.37 31.86
CA ASP A 254 -28.92 10.48 32.37
C ASP A 254 -28.09 11.67 32.89
N PRO A 255 -27.05 11.48 33.72
CA PRO A 255 -26.19 12.60 34.13
C PRO A 255 -25.44 13.23 32.96
N LEU A 256 -24.97 12.46 31.98
CA LEU A 256 -24.32 12.99 30.78
C LEU A 256 -25.29 13.80 29.92
N ASN A 257 -26.51 13.30 29.69
CA ASN A 257 -27.56 14.00 28.94
C ASN A 257 -27.91 15.32 29.63
N LYS A 258 -28.11 15.32 30.95
CA LYS A 258 -28.45 16.53 31.73
C LYS A 258 -27.39 17.63 31.59
N ILE A 259 -26.11 17.29 31.70
CA ILE A 259 -25.03 18.27 31.56
C ILE A 259 -24.82 18.67 30.10
N ARG A 260 -24.94 17.75 29.13
CA ARG A 260 -24.91 18.07 27.69
C ARG A 260 -26.05 19.01 27.29
N GLU A 261 -27.25 18.79 27.79
CA GLU A 261 -28.38 19.69 27.56
C GLU A 261 -28.15 21.08 28.17
N ALA A 262 -27.38 21.18 29.26
CA ALA A 262 -27.00 22.45 29.85
C ALA A 262 -25.94 23.19 29.00
N THR A 263 -25.02 22.49 28.33
CA THR A 263 -24.07 23.12 27.40
C THR A 263 -24.76 23.70 26.16
N LEU A 264 -25.90 23.12 25.75
CA LEU A 264 -26.65 23.55 24.57
C LEU A 264 -27.61 24.73 24.83
N GLU A 265 -27.88 25.13 26.09
CA GLU A 265 -28.82 26.22 26.42
C GLU A 265 -28.44 27.58 25.80
N PHE A 266 -27.16 27.87 25.69
CA PHE A 266 -26.66 29.09 25.03
C PHE A 266 -26.29 28.86 23.55
N GLY A 267 -26.60 27.68 22.99
CA GLY A 267 -26.13 27.23 21.68
C GLY A 267 -24.61 26.99 21.65
N PHE A 268 -24.05 26.83 20.44
CA PHE A 268 -22.61 26.71 20.25
C PHE A 268 -21.92 28.05 20.51
N PHE A 269 -21.53 28.28 21.77
CA PHE A 269 -20.96 29.56 22.21
C PHE A 269 -19.70 29.96 21.45
N ARG A 270 -18.97 29.01 20.86
CA ARG A 270 -17.77 29.25 20.04
C ARG A 270 -18.07 29.92 18.68
N ASP A 271 -19.29 29.75 18.16
CA ASP A 271 -19.69 30.27 16.85
C ASP A 271 -20.33 31.67 16.94
N LYS A 272 -20.48 32.19 18.16
CA LYS A 272 -21.13 33.47 18.44
C LYS A 272 -20.07 34.58 18.57
N PRO A 273 -20.15 35.68 17.81
CA PRO A 273 -19.22 36.80 17.96
C PRO A 273 -19.25 37.41 19.38
N GLN A 274 -18.11 37.43 20.05
CA GLN A 274 -17.98 37.77 21.48
C GLN A 274 -18.63 39.09 21.91
N TYR A 275 -18.58 40.13 21.06
CA TYR A 275 -19.00 41.48 21.44
C TYR A 275 -20.34 41.95 20.86
N ILE A 276 -20.91 41.24 19.88
CA ILE A 276 -22.11 41.71 19.15
C ILE A 276 -23.31 40.74 19.25
N SER A 277 -23.10 39.51 19.70
CA SER A 277 -24.20 38.57 19.93
C SER A 277 -25.19 39.10 20.96
N ASP A 278 -26.48 38.96 20.67
CA ASP A 278 -27.60 39.48 21.46
C ASP A 278 -27.45 40.97 21.83
N PHE A 279 -26.91 41.78 20.91
CA PHE A 279 -26.61 43.20 21.13
C PHE A 279 -25.65 43.46 22.31
N GLY A 280 -24.71 42.53 22.54
CA GLY A 280 -23.66 42.64 23.56
C GLY A 280 -24.05 42.04 24.93
N LEU A 281 -25.23 41.43 25.06
CA LEU A 281 -25.73 40.86 26.33
C LEU A 281 -25.54 39.34 26.47
N TYR A 282 -25.03 38.65 25.44
CA TYR A 282 -24.88 37.19 25.42
C TYR A 282 -23.87 36.68 26.47
N GLN A 283 -24.32 35.86 27.43
CA GLN A 283 -23.47 35.30 28.50
C GLN A 283 -22.93 33.89 28.23
N GLY A 284 -23.18 33.32 27.04
CA GLY A 284 -22.72 31.97 26.71
C GLY A 284 -21.19 31.80 26.74
N HIS A 285 -20.41 32.86 26.46
CA HIS A 285 -18.94 32.83 26.57
C HIS A 285 -18.45 32.72 28.03
N THR A 286 -19.27 33.10 29.01
CA THR A 286 -18.89 33.06 30.44
C THR A 286 -19.36 31.76 31.09
N ILE A 287 -20.57 31.31 30.75
CA ILE A 287 -21.21 30.13 31.36
C ILE A 287 -20.86 28.85 30.59
N GLY A 288 -20.89 28.91 29.25
CA GLY A 288 -20.67 27.76 28.36
C GLY A 288 -19.38 26.99 28.65
N PRO A 289 -18.19 27.63 28.72
CA PRO A 289 -16.94 26.94 29.01
C PRO A 289 -16.94 26.18 30.35
N LYS A 290 -17.59 26.71 31.39
CA LYS A 290 -17.63 26.08 32.71
C LYS A 290 -18.50 24.82 32.73
N VAL A 291 -19.63 24.87 32.03
CA VAL A 291 -20.53 23.71 31.89
C VAL A 291 -19.90 22.67 30.97
N GLU A 292 -19.23 23.10 29.90
CA GLU A 292 -18.49 22.22 29.00
C GLU A 292 -17.32 21.53 29.72
N GLU A 293 -16.55 22.26 30.54
CA GLU A 293 -15.50 21.66 31.37
C GLU A 293 -16.06 20.58 32.31
N THR A 294 -17.22 20.84 32.92
CA THR A 294 -17.91 19.83 33.75
C THR A 294 -18.34 18.61 32.93
N TYR A 295 -18.82 18.84 31.71
CA TYR A 295 -19.21 17.78 30.79
C TYR A 295 -18.02 16.92 30.35
N LEU A 296 -16.90 17.55 29.96
CA LEU A 296 -15.67 16.88 29.56
C LEU A 296 -15.08 16.07 30.72
N ASN A 297 -15.06 16.63 31.92
CA ASN A 297 -14.62 15.91 33.12
C ASN A 297 -15.48 14.67 33.38
N LEU A 298 -16.80 14.75 33.19
CA LEU A 298 -17.70 13.60 33.34
C LEU A 298 -17.43 12.54 32.26
N LEU A 299 -17.14 12.96 31.03
CA LEU A 299 -16.74 12.06 29.96
C LEU A 299 -15.42 11.35 30.29
N GLU A 300 -14.40 12.08 30.73
CA GLU A 300 -13.04 11.58 31.02
C GLU A 300 -12.99 10.70 32.27
N THR A 301 -13.71 11.06 33.32
CA THR A 301 -13.58 10.39 34.63
C THR A 301 -14.64 9.33 34.91
N ARG A 302 -15.69 9.24 34.07
CA ARG A 302 -16.78 8.25 34.24
C ARG A 302 -17.12 7.51 32.95
N PHE A 303 -17.36 8.23 31.85
CA PHE A 303 -17.81 7.58 30.61
C PHE A 303 -16.72 6.78 29.90
N LEU A 304 -15.59 7.42 29.54
CA LEU A 304 -14.46 6.76 28.88
C LEU A 304 -13.88 5.58 29.68
N PRO A 305 -13.72 5.65 31.02
CA PRO A 305 -13.29 4.50 31.81
C PRO A 305 -14.18 3.27 31.67
N LEU A 306 -15.50 3.42 31.51
CA LEU A 306 -16.40 2.29 31.27
C LEU A 306 -16.09 1.65 29.91
N LEU A 307 -15.93 2.46 28.86
CA LEU A 307 -15.59 1.98 27.52
C LEU A 307 -14.19 1.35 27.47
N MET A 308 -13.24 1.89 28.24
CA MET A 308 -11.91 1.32 28.44
C MET A 308 -12.00 -0.05 29.13
N ALA A 309 -12.85 -0.19 30.15
CA ALA A 309 -13.07 -1.49 30.79
C ALA A 309 -13.66 -2.51 29.81
N ASP A 310 -14.65 -2.13 29.00
CA ASP A 310 -15.28 -3.03 28.03
C ASP A 310 -14.31 -3.47 26.92
N THR A 311 -13.49 -2.56 26.42
CA THR A 311 -12.44 -2.91 25.45
C THR A 311 -11.38 -3.83 26.07
N ILE A 312 -11.06 -3.69 27.35
CA ILE A 312 -10.16 -4.62 28.05
C ILE A 312 -10.79 -6.00 28.24
N VAL A 313 -12.09 -6.07 28.53
CA VAL A 313 -12.82 -7.35 28.58
C VAL A 313 -12.79 -8.02 27.21
N ALA A 314 -13.11 -7.29 26.14
CA ALA A 314 -13.05 -7.81 24.77
C ALA A 314 -11.63 -8.23 24.36
N LEU A 315 -10.60 -7.48 24.77
CA LEU A 315 -9.19 -7.79 24.50
C LEU A 315 -8.77 -9.12 25.14
N ASN A 316 -9.28 -9.42 26.34
CA ASN A 316 -9.01 -10.68 27.03
C ASN A 316 -9.84 -11.86 26.50
N GLN A 317 -10.94 -11.61 25.78
CA GLN A 317 -11.82 -12.62 25.20
C GLN A 317 -11.51 -12.93 23.72
N ALA A 318 -10.67 -12.13 23.06
CA ALA A 318 -10.29 -12.34 21.67
C ALA A 318 -9.58 -13.70 21.47
N GLU A 319 -10.01 -14.46 20.46
CA GLU A 319 -9.48 -15.80 20.18
C GLU A 319 -8.30 -15.76 19.20
N THR A 320 -8.25 -14.74 18.34
CA THR A 320 -7.20 -14.56 17.33
C THR A 320 -6.36 -13.31 17.57
N ASP A 321 -5.10 -13.33 17.12
CA ASP A 321 -4.22 -12.15 17.16
C ASP A 321 -4.83 -10.93 16.45
N GLU A 322 -5.61 -11.16 15.39
CA GLU A 322 -6.23 -10.08 14.61
C GLU A 322 -7.38 -9.42 15.39
N GLU A 323 -8.23 -10.22 16.02
CA GLU A 323 -9.29 -9.69 16.91
C GLU A 323 -8.68 -8.92 18.07
N LYS A 324 -7.61 -9.47 18.68
CA LYS A 324 -6.91 -8.83 19.79
C LYS A 324 -6.29 -7.51 19.37
N LEU A 325 -5.66 -7.45 18.18
CA LEU A 325 -5.10 -6.22 17.62
C LEU A 325 -6.19 -5.19 17.29
N ALA A 326 -7.33 -5.62 16.73
CA ALA A 326 -8.46 -4.73 16.43
C ALA A 326 -9.03 -4.08 17.71
N VAL A 327 -9.20 -4.85 18.78
CA VAL A 327 -9.67 -4.31 20.07
C VAL A 327 -8.61 -3.40 20.70
N LEU A 328 -7.33 -3.77 20.64
CA LEU A 328 -6.23 -2.94 21.12
C LEU A 328 -6.16 -1.59 20.37
N ARG A 329 -6.41 -1.60 19.05
CA ARG A 329 -6.56 -0.38 18.23
C ARG A 329 -7.62 0.53 18.81
N VAL A 330 -8.83 0.00 19.05
CA VAL A 330 -9.95 0.78 19.59
C VAL A 330 -9.58 1.38 20.95
N TYR A 331 -9.00 0.60 21.85
CA TYR A 331 -8.55 1.10 23.15
C TYR A 331 -7.54 2.26 22.99
N ARG A 332 -6.51 2.09 22.16
CA ARG A 332 -5.46 3.11 21.94
C ARG A 332 -6.06 4.38 21.33
N MET A 333 -6.92 4.24 20.31
CA MET A 333 -7.60 5.37 19.66
C MET A 333 -8.58 6.08 20.60
N LEU A 334 -9.20 5.37 21.55
CA LEU A 334 -10.09 5.95 22.55
C LEU A 334 -9.33 6.91 23.47
N VAL A 335 -8.14 6.53 23.94
CA VAL A 335 -7.39 7.27 24.98
C VAL A 335 -6.36 8.25 24.44
N ASP A 336 -5.88 8.10 23.21
CA ASP A 336 -4.81 8.90 22.63
C ASP A 336 -5.29 9.55 21.33
N LYS A 337 -5.43 10.88 21.33
CA LYS A 337 -5.93 11.63 20.18
C LYS A 337 -4.95 11.63 19.00
N SER A 338 -3.65 11.44 19.25
CA SER A 338 -2.62 11.57 18.22
C SER A 338 -2.75 10.55 17.08
N GLY A 339 -3.32 9.37 17.36
CA GLY A 339 -3.56 8.29 16.40
C GLY A 339 -5.02 7.90 16.23
N ARG A 340 -5.95 8.77 16.64
CA ARG A 340 -7.38 8.47 16.69
C ARG A 340 -8.04 8.56 15.32
N TYR A 341 -8.60 7.44 14.86
CA TYR A 341 -9.52 7.38 13.73
C TYR A 341 -10.94 7.32 14.29
N GLN A 342 -11.60 8.48 14.37
CA GLN A 342 -12.90 8.64 15.03
C GLN A 342 -13.92 7.63 14.49
N ASP A 343 -14.06 7.52 13.18
CA ASP A 343 -15.05 6.63 12.55
C ASP A 343 -14.82 5.15 12.91
N TYR A 344 -13.56 4.73 13.10
CA TYR A 344 -13.22 3.35 13.49
C TYR A 344 -13.70 3.04 14.92
N VAL A 345 -13.46 3.96 15.86
CA VAL A 345 -13.94 3.83 17.25
C VAL A 345 -15.46 3.89 17.30
N MET A 346 -16.07 4.81 16.54
CA MET A 346 -17.53 4.96 16.45
C MET A 346 -18.20 3.71 15.88
N ASP A 347 -17.69 3.13 14.80
CA ASP A 347 -18.23 1.90 14.18
C ASP A 347 -18.12 0.70 15.12
N TYR A 348 -16.98 0.54 15.82
CA TYR A 348 -16.81 -0.51 16.82
C TYR A 348 -17.89 -0.42 17.92
N PHE A 349 -18.05 0.75 18.54
CA PHE A 349 -19.02 0.93 19.62
C PHE A 349 -20.46 0.92 19.12
N ALA A 350 -20.74 1.35 17.89
CA ALA A 350 -22.06 1.21 17.27
C ALA A 350 -22.46 -0.26 17.16
N LYS A 351 -21.57 -1.13 16.66
CA LYS A 351 -21.79 -2.59 16.60
C LYS A 351 -21.91 -3.21 17.99
N TYR A 352 -21.04 -2.80 18.91
CA TYR A 352 -21.09 -3.26 20.31
C TYR A 352 -22.44 -2.93 20.96
N TRP A 353 -22.91 -1.68 20.85
CA TRP A 353 -24.19 -1.25 21.44
C TRP A 353 -25.41 -1.75 20.69
N GLN A 354 -25.33 -2.01 19.39
CA GLN A 354 -26.37 -2.71 18.66
C GLN A 354 -26.63 -4.09 19.27
N LYS A 355 -25.57 -4.80 19.69
CA LYS A 355 -25.65 -6.08 20.38
C LYS A 355 -26.13 -5.90 21.84
N SER A 356 -25.47 -5.04 22.61
CA SER A 356 -25.70 -4.88 24.06
C SER A 356 -27.04 -4.21 24.41
N PHE A 357 -27.56 -3.35 23.53
CA PHE A 357 -28.82 -2.61 23.73
C PHE A 357 -29.81 -2.87 22.57
N SER A 358 -29.92 -4.12 22.13
CA SER A 358 -30.84 -4.53 21.05
C SER A 358 -32.27 -4.00 21.27
N GLY A 359 -32.84 -3.34 20.25
CA GLY A 359 -34.19 -2.75 20.30
C GLY A 359 -34.31 -1.41 21.04
N GLN A 360 -33.25 -0.90 21.67
CA GLN A 360 -33.24 0.35 22.44
C GLN A 360 -32.52 1.47 21.66
N ARG A 361 -33.11 1.90 20.54
CA ARG A 361 -32.50 2.87 19.61
C ARG A 361 -32.07 4.18 20.27
N GLN A 362 -32.91 4.73 21.15
CA GLN A 362 -32.62 6.01 21.83
C GLN A 362 -31.32 5.95 22.67
N ILE A 363 -31.14 4.89 23.45
CA ILE A 363 -29.92 4.69 24.25
C ILE A 363 -28.68 4.59 23.36
N GLN A 364 -28.79 3.88 22.22
CA GLN A 364 -27.69 3.75 21.27
C GLN A 364 -27.31 5.12 20.67
N GLU A 365 -28.29 5.92 20.25
CA GLU A 365 -28.06 7.25 19.67
C GLU A 365 -27.46 8.23 20.69
N GLU A 366 -27.92 8.21 21.95
CA GLU A 366 -27.39 9.07 23.01
C GLU A 366 -25.95 8.68 23.39
N LEU A 367 -25.66 7.38 23.58
CA LEU A 367 -24.31 6.89 23.85
C LEU A 367 -23.33 7.22 22.72
N LEU A 368 -23.75 7.03 21.46
CA LEU A 368 -22.97 7.44 20.29
C LEU A 368 -22.76 8.94 20.26
N GLY A 369 -23.76 9.75 20.59
CA GLY A 369 -23.62 11.21 20.67
C GLY A 369 -22.61 11.66 21.72
N HIS A 370 -22.55 11.00 22.87
CA HIS A 370 -21.54 11.28 23.91
C HIS A 370 -20.15 10.83 23.48
N LEU A 371 -20.03 9.65 22.87
CA LEU A 371 -18.76 9.15 22.34
C LEU A 371 -18.21 10.06 21.23
N ASP A 372 -19.06 10.49 20.30
CA ASP A 372 -18.72 11.41 19.22
C ASP A 372 -18.14 12.73 19.77
N TYR A 373 -18.77 13.28 20.83
CA TYR A 373 -18.26 14.47 21.51
C TYR A 373 -16.91 14.20 22.19
N ALA A 374 -16.81 13.10 22.94
CA ALA A 374 -15.57 12.73 23.62
C ALA A 374 -14.41 12.58 22.62
N MET A 375 -14.63 11.88 21.50
CA MET A 375 -13.61 11.66 20.48
C MET A 375 -13.09 12.95 19.83
N ARG A 376 -13.88 14.03 19.80
CA ARG A 376 -13.43 15.34 19.30
C ARG A 376 -12.67 16.16 20.33
N HIS A 377 -13.03 16.03 21.60
CA HIS A 377 -12.67 17.01 22.63
C HIS A 377 -11.77 16.50 23.77
N THR A 378 -11.57 15.19 23.94
CA THR A 378 -10.74 14.62 25.03
C THR A 378 -9.42 14.03 24.54
N ASP A 379 -8.38 14.04 25.37
CA ASP A 379 -7.09 13.39 25.09
C ASP A 379 -6.40 12.95 26.39
N LEU A 380 -6.88 11.83 26.96
CA LEU A 380 -6.40 11.28 28.23
C LEU A 380 -4.88 11.03 28.22
N THR A 381 -4.32 10.61 27.08
CA THR A 381 -2.88 10.36 26.97
C THR A 381 -2.07 11.65 27.04
N ALA A 382 -2.48 12.69 26.30
CA ALA A 382 -1.81 13.99 26.39
C ALA A 382 -1.98 14.64 27.76
N GLU A 383 -3.17 14.55 28.37
CA GLU A 383 -3.43 15.02 29.74
C GLU A 383 -2.52 14.34 30.75
N ARG A 384 -2.40 13.01 30.69
CA ARG A 384 -1.49 12.22 31.52
C ARG A 384 -0.03 12.65 31.33
N LEU A 385 0.42 12.85 30.09
CA LEU A 385 1.78 13.33 29.78
C LEU A 385 2.04 14.76 30.30
N ASN A 386 1.01 15.61 30.33
CA ASN A 386 1.06 16.96 30.89
C ASN A 386 0.94 17.00 32.42
N GLY A 387 0.81 15.85 33.09
CA GLY A 387 0.79 15.72 34.54
C GLY A 387 -0.61 15.79 35.17
N ASP A 388 -1.68 15.61 34.39
CA ASP A 388 -3.04 15.52 34.92
C ASP A 388 -3.22 14.26 35.79
N LYS A 389 -3.66 14.47 37.03
CA LYS A 389 -3.83 13.38 38.02
C LYS A 389 -5.07 12.53 37.75
N GLY A 390 -6.12 13.11 37.17
CA GLY A 390 -7.36 12.40 36.83
C GLY A 390 -7.12 11.42 35.68
N ALA A 391 -6.45 11.86 34.62
CA ALA A 391 -6.06 11.02 33.50
C ALA A 391 -5.13 9.86 33.93
N GLU A 392 -4.13 10.13 34.79
CA GLU A 392 -3.30 9.08 35.40
C GLU A 392 -4.15 8.06 36.18
N GLN A 393 -5.07 8.52 37.02
CA GLN A 393 -5.92 7.64 37.83
C GLN A 393 -6.82 6.74 36.97
N VAL A 394 -7.36 7.28 35.86
CA VAL A 394 -8.22 6.55 34.93
C VAL A 394 -7.44 5.51 34.12
N MET A 395 -6.23 5.84 33.62
CA MET A 395 -5.49 4.96 32.72
C MET A 395 -4.68 3.88 33.44
N ARG A 396 -4.12 4.20 34.62
CA ARG A 396 -3.19 3.34 35.36
C ARG A 396 -3.65 1.89 35.61
N PRO A 397 -4.94 1.59 35.89
CA PRO A 397 -5.41 0.22 36.08
C PRO A 397 -5.16 -0.69 34.87
N TYR A 398 -5.08 -0.14 33.66
CA TYR A 398 -5.02 -0.89 32.41
C TYR A 398 -3.61 -1.04 31.83
N ASP A 399 -2.64 -0.24 32.31
CA ASP A 399 -1.26 -0.18 31.79
C ASP A 399 -0.62 -1.57 31.62
N LYS A 400 -0.77 -2.45 32.62
CA LYS A 400 -0.17 -3.80 32.59
C LYS A 400 -0.79 -4.69 31.52
N VAL A 401 -2.11 -4.63 31.33
CA VAL A 401 -2.83 -5.46 30.35
C VAL A 401 -2.48 -5.02 28.94
N ILE A 402 -2.46 -3.70 28.72
CA ILE A 402 -2.07 -3.10 27.44
C ILE A 402 -0.62 -3.44 27.10
N ALA A 403 0.32 -3.24 28.03
CA ALA A 403 1.72 -3.58 27.80
C ALA A 403 1.92 -5.07 27.47
N ARG A 404 1.19 -5.97 28.13
CA ARG A 404 1.23 -7.40 27.81
C ARG A 404 0.71 -7.69 26.40
N ALA A 405 -0.43 -7.13 26.03
CA ALA A 405 -1.01 -7.29 24.70
C ALA A 405 -0.09 -6.74 23.61
N GLN A 406 0.56 -5.60 23.86
CA GLN A 406 1.55 -4.99 22.95
C GLN A 406 2.78 -5.87 22.74
N VAL A 407 3.33 -6.47 23.81
CA VAL A 407 4.48 -7.38 23.70
C VAL A 407 4.12 -8.67 22.96
N GLU A 408 2.98 -9.26 23.30
CA GLU A 408 2.50 -10.50 22.69
C GLU A 408 2.26 -10.33 21.19
N LEU A 409 1.47 -9.32 20.83
CA LEU A 409 1.19 -8.99 19.44
C LEU A 409 2.44 -8.46 18.72
N GLY A 410 3.36 -7.79 19.42
CA GLY A 410 4.59 -7.22 18.85
C GLY A 410 5.68 -8.23 18.50
N SER A 411 5.48 -9.52 18.78
CA SER A 411 6.43 -10.61 18.45
C SER A 411 6.70 -10.76 16.95
N MET A 412 5.71 -10.45 16.10
CA MET A 412 5.83 -10.44 14.65
C MET A 412 5.99 -9.00 14.13
N PRO A 413 7.03 -8.71 13.31
CA PRO A 413 7.15 -7.43 12.62
C PRO A 413 5.90 -7.07 11.82
N ASN A 414 5.58 -5.78 11.75
CA ASN A 414 4.34 -5.29 11.16
C ASN A 414 4.17 -5.70 9.68
N ASP A 415 5.21 -5.51 8.88
CA ASP A 415 5.29 -5.92 7.48
C ASP A 415 5.00 -7.41 7.28
N GLN A 416 5.56 -8.28 8.12
CA GLN A 416 5.30 -9.72 8.05
C GLN A 416 3.85 -10.07 8.39
N ARG A 417 3.25 -9.38 9.37
CA ARG A 417 1.85 -9.59 9.76
C ARG A 417 0.90 -9.18 8.66
N VAL A 418 1.08 -7.98 8.09
CA VAL A 418 0.27 -7.50 6.97
C VAL A 418 0.39 -8.48 5.80
N TYR A 419 1.60 -8.92 5.47
CA TYR A 419 1.82 -9.92 4.43
C TYR A 419 1.11 -11.26 4.71
N ARG A 420 1.21 -11.78 5.94
CA ARG A 420 0.53 -13.01 6.38
C ARG A 420 -0.98 -12.89 6.20
N ASN A 421 -1.56 -11.76 6.62
CA ASN A 421 -2.99 -11.51 6.50
C ASN A 421 -3.42 -11.43 5.02
N LEU A 422 -2.65 -10.75 4.17
CA LEU A 422 -2.89 -10.74 2.72
C LEU A 422 -2.89 -12.17 2.15
N LYS A 423 -1.94 -13.03 2.57
CA LYS A 423 -1.87 -14.43 2.12
C LYS A 423 -3.05 -15.28 2.58
N LEU A 424 -3.51 -15.10 3.82
CA LEU A 424 -4.69 -15.79 4.35
C LEU A 424 -5.97 -15.33 3.63
N SER A 425 -6.17 -14.03 3.47
CA SER A 425 -7.32 -13.48 2.76
C SER A 425 -7.33 -13.87 1.27
N ALA A 426 -6.16 -14.01 0.65
CA ALA A 426 -6.06 -14.45 -0.74
C ALA A 426 -6.67 -15.84 -0.96
N GLN A 427 -6.56 -16.76 0.02
CA GLN A 427 -7.16 -18.10 -0.10
C GLN A 427 -8.70 -18.04 -0.14
N THR A 428 -9.31 -17.11 0.59
CA THR A 428 -10.77 -16.89 0.57
C THR A 428 -11.22 -16.25 -0.74
N VAL A 429 -10.42 -15.37 -1.34
CA VAL A 429 -10.79 -14.61 -2.53
C VAL A 429 -10.46 -15.34 -3.85
N LEU A 430 -9.26 -15.92 -3.96
CA LEU A 430 -8.78 -16.58 -5.17
C LEU A 430 -9.10 -18.09 -5.18
N GLY A 431 -9.43 -18.67 -4.03
CA GLY A 431 -9.69 -20.10 -3.87
C GLY A 431 -8.44 -20.91 -3.48
N PRO A 432 -8.50 -22.25 -3.57
CA PRO A 432 -7.44 -23.13 -3.10
C PRO A 432 -6.17 -23.04 -3.96
N SER A 433 -5.05 -23.50 -3.40
CA SER A 433 -3.77 -23.63 -4.10
C SER A 433 -3.87 -24.49 -5.35
N VAL A 434 -3.10 -24.13 -6.38
CA VAL A 434 -3.02 -24.86 -7.65
C VAL A 434 -1.95 -25.94 -7.53
N ASN A 435 -2.25 -27.14 -8.02
CA ASN A 435 -1.28 -28.23 -8.04
C ASN A 435 -0.48 -28.21 -9.37
N LEU A 436 0.85 -28.06 -9.27
CA LEU A 436 1.76 -28.02 -10.43
C LEU A 436 1.69 -29.31 -11.27
N ARG A 437 1.51 -30.48 -10.63
CA ARG A 437 1.29 -31.77 -11.32
C ARG A 437 0.08 -31.72 -12.25
N SER A 438 -1.02 -31.13 -11.77
CA SER A 438 -2.25 -30.98 -12.55
C SER A 438 -2.09 -29.99 -13.71
N LEU A 439 -1.26 -28.96 -13.57
CA LEU A 439 -0.97 -27.99 -14.65
C LEU A 439 -0.15 -28.60 -15.79
N ILE A 440 0.80 -29.50 -15.49
CA ILE A 440 1.60 -30.21 -16.50
C ILE A 440 0.72 -31.24 -17.24
N GLY A 441 -0.19 -31.89 -16.51
CA GLY A 441 -1.19 -32.81 -17.05
C GLY A 441 -0.87 -34.30 -16.80
N PRO A 442 -1.65 -35.22 -17.38
CA PRO A 442 -1.61 -36.65 -17.03
C PRO A 442 -0.29 -37.35 -17.39
N VAL A 443 0.49 -36.79 -18.32
CA VAL A 443 1.82 -37.32 -18.69
C VAL A 443 2.85 -37.16 -17.55
N PHE A 444 2.55 -36.33 -16.55
CA PHE A 444 3.43 -36.12 -15.41
C PHE A 444 3.79 -37.45 -14.74
N ASP A 445 2.81 -38.31 -14.50
CA ASP A 445 3.02 -39.59 -13.81
C ASP A 445 3.75 -40.64 -14.65
N VAL A 446 4.00 -40.38 -15.93
CA VAL A 446 4.79 -41.25 -16.78
C VAL A 446 6.25 -40.85 -16.77
N VAL A 447 6.54 -39.55 -16.73
CA VAL A 447 7.89 -39.00 -16.90
C VAL A 447 8.52 -38.56 -15.58
N PHE A 448 7.72 -37.97 -14.70
CA PHE A 448 8.18 -37.34 -13.48
C PHE A 448 7.71 -38.09 -12.23
N GLU A 449 8.41 -37.83 -11.15
CA GLU A 449 8.06 -38.22 -9.78
C GLU A 449 8.32 -37.06 -8.83
N GLU A 450 7.76 -37.17 -7.62
CA GLU A 450 8.06 -36.27 -6.50
C GLU A 450 9.26 -36.84 -5.73
N ARG A 451 10.25 -36.01 -5.41
CA ARG A 451 11.40 -36.45 -4.57
C ARG A 451 10.94 -36.87 -3.18
N VAL A 452 9.94 -36.20 -2.64
CA VAL A 452 9.23 -36.49 -1.40
C VAL A 452 7.78 -36.80 -1.74
N LEU A 453 7.35 -38.03 -1.44
CA LEU A 453 5.98 -38.48 -1.68
C LEU A 453 4.95 -37.57 -0.98
N ASN A 454 3.96 -37.08 -1.74
CA ASN A 454 2.89 -36.18 -1.27
C ASN A 454 3.42 -34.84 -0.76
N SER A 455 4.41 -34.27 -1.44
CA SER A 455 5.01 -33.00 -1.04
C SER A 455 4.01 -31.85 -1.15
N SER A 456 3.89 -31.07 -0.06
CA SER A 456 3.12 -29.82 -0.09
C SER A 456 3.72 -28.77 -1.03
N SER A 457 4.99 -28.93 -1.44
CA SER A 457 5.73 -28.00 -2.31
C SER A 457 5.14 -27.87 -3.71
N LEU A 458 4.38 -28.86 -4.20
CA LEU A 458 3.71 -28.79 -5.51
C LEU A 458 2.40 -27.99 -5.48
N PHE A 459 1.89 -27.63 -4.30
CA PHE A 459 0.67 -26.84 -4.14
C PHE A 459 1.02 -25.36 -4.01
N ILE A 460 0.92 -24.65 -5.13
CA ILE A 460 1.27 -23.23 -5.22
C ILE A 460 0.05 -22.39 -4.82
N PRO A 461 0.12 -21.57 -3.75
CA PRO A 461 -0.95 -20.65 -3.39
C PRO A 461 -1.29 -19.74 -4.57
N GLN A 462 -2.58 -19.53 -4.86
CA GLN A 462 -2.97 -18.73 -6.03
C GLN A 462 -2.45 -17.30 -6.00
N MET A 463 -2.24 -16.72 -4.82
CA MET A 463 -1.60 -15.41 -4.64
C MET A 463 -0.19 -15.34 -5.28
N LEU A 464 0.51 -16.48 -5.35
CA LEU A 464 1.86 -16.66 -5.91
C LEU A 464 1.82 -17.19 -7.35
N THR A 465 0.77 -16.86 -8.10
CA THR A 465 0.66 -17.11 -9.55
C THR A 465 0.59 -15.78 -10.29
N LYS A 466 0.76 -15.76 -11.61
CA LYS A 466 0.62 -14.51 -12.39
C LYS A 466 -0.74 -13.86 -12.19
N ARG A 467 -1.80 -14.66 -12.14
CA ARG A 467 -3.15 -14.19 -11.85
C ARG A 467 -3.23 -13.56 -10.46
N GLY A 468 -2.69 -14.21 -9.43
CA GLY A 468 -2.67 -13.66 -8.07
C GLY A 468 -1.84 -12.39 -7.95
N PHE A 469 -0.73 -12.29 -8.70
CA PHE A 469 0.07 -11.08 -8.79
C PHE A 469 -0.73 -9.90 -9.37
N ASP A 470 -1.37 -10.11 -10.52
CA ASP A 470 -2.09 -9.07 -11.27
C ASP A 470 -3.42 -8.67 -10.61
N ASP A 471 -4.23 -9.66 -10.24
CA ASP A 471 -5.62 -9.44 -9.82
C ASP A 471 -5.77 -9.19 -8.31
N TYR A 472 -4.78 -9.57 -7.50
CA TYR A 472 -4.88 -9.51 -6.04
C TYR A 472 -3.72 -8.78 -5.37
N PHE A 473 -2.50 -9.32 -5.42
CA PHE A 473 -1.40 -8.80 -4.60
C PHE A 473 -1.04 -7.36 -4.94
N MET A 474 -0.86 -7.03 -6.23
CA MET A 474 -0.48 -5.67 -6.60
C MET A 474 -1.55 -4.64 -6.20
N PRO A 475 -2.85 -4.81 -6.53
CA PRO A 475 -3.91 -3.94 -6.04
C PRO A 475 -3.97 -3.85 -4.51
N GLN A 476 -3.86 -4.98 -3.79
CA GLN A 476 -3.97 -4.99 -2.33
C GLN A 476 -2.73 -4.42 -1.63
N SER A 477 -1.55 -4.53 -2.24
CA SER A 477 -0.31 -3.94 -1.71
C SER A 477 -0.34 -2.41 -1.78
N GLU A 478 -1.05 -1.83 -2.76
CA GLU A 478 -1.26 -0.39 -2.86
C GLU A 478 -2.37 0.08 -1.91
N SER A 479 -3.39 -0.75 -1.68
CA SER A 479 -4.49 -0.48 -0.74
C SER A 479 -4.16 -0.76 0.72
N VAL A 480 -2.92 -1.16 1.06
CA VAL A 480 -2.45 -1.28 2.45
C VAL A 480 -2.82 0.01 3.18
N SER A 481 -3.76 -0.14 4.12
CA SER A 481 -4.46 0.98 4.75
C SER A 481 -3.53 1.74 5.70
N GLU A 482 -3.87 3.01 5.97
CA GLU A 482 -3.20 3.77 7.03
C GLU A 482 -3.24 3.03 8.37
N LEU A 483 -4.31 2.23 8.59
CA LEU A 483 -4.47 1.34 9.75
C LEU A 483 -3.29 0.37 9.93
N ALA A 484 -2.72 -0.15 8.85
CA ALA A 484 -1.55 -1.04 8.92
C ALA A 484 -0.30 -0.33 9.46
N LEU A 485 -0.11 0.97 9.22
CA LEU A 485 1.02 1.71 9.78
C LEU A 485 0.80 2.06 11.25
N ILE A 486 -0.44 2.40 11.58
CA ILE A 486 -0.86 2.74 12.94
C ILE A 486 -0.71 1.55 13.86
N ASP A 487 -0.74 0.31 13.36
CA ASP A 487 -0.44 -0.88 14.15
C ASP A 487 0.89 -0.78 14.88
N SER A 488 1.93 -0.18 14.28
CA SER A 488 3.20 0.05 14.99
C SER A 488 3.05 0.99 16.19
N TRP A 489 2.19 2.02 16.10
CA TRP A 489 1.87 2.91 17.21
C TRP A 489 0.90 2.27 18.23
N VAL A 490 -0.04 1.44 17.79
CA VAL A 490 -0.96 0.67 18.64
C VAL A 490 -0.16 -0.28 19.53
N LEU A 491 0.84 -0.93 18.93
CA LEU A 491 1.77 -1.84 19.61
C LEU A 491 2.82 -1.14 20.47
N GLY A 492 2.85 0.19 20.50
CA GLY A 492 3.84 0.96 21.27
C GLY A 492 5.26 0.89 20.72
N GLN A 493 5.43 0.44 19.47
CA GLN A 493 6.72 0.37 18.77
C GLN A 493 7.08 1.71 18.10
N SER A 494 6.07 2.51 17.74
CA SER A 494 6.21 3.90 17.27
C SER A 494 5.65 4.90 18.28
N LYS A 495 6.32 6.06 18.41
CA LYS A 495 5.86 7.19 19.22
C LYS A 495 4.85 8.08 18.49
N THR A 496 4.85 8.05 17.16
CA THR A 496 3.97 8.87 16.33
C THR A 496 2.99 7.99 15.58
N ALA A 497 1.73 8.41 15.56
CA ALA A 497 0.68 7.81 14.74
C ALA A 497 0.50 8.54 13.39
N GLN A 498 1.17 9.68 13.22
CA GLN A 498 1.26 10.40 11.96
C GLN A 498 2.44 9.83 11.17
N PHE A 499 2.14 9.15 10.07
CA PHE A 499 3.13 8.57 9.17
C PHE A 499 3.19 9.39 7.89
N SER A 500 4.39 9.67 7.41
CA SER A 500 4.59 10.36 6.14
C SER A 500 4.27 9.43 4.96
N GLU A 501 4.05 10.00 3.77
CA GLU A 501 3.96 9.20 2.54
C GLU A 501 5.23 8.37 2.28
N ALA A 502 6.39 8.81 2.78
CA ALA A 502 7.63 8.04 2.72
C ALA A 502 7.57 6.77 3.59
N ASP A 503 6.98 6.86 4.79
CA ASP A 503 6.81 5.70 5.68
C ASP A 503 5.84 4.67 5.09
N LYS A 504 4.74 5.15 4.46
CA LYS A 504 3.80 4.31 3.69
C LYS A 504 4.53 3.57 2.58
N GLN A 505 5.30 4.29 1.79
CA GLN A 505 6.05 3.69 0.69
C GLN A 505 7.07 2.65 1.19
N ALA A 506 7.78 2.94 2.29
CA ALA A 506 8.73 2.00 2.87
C ALA A 506 8.06 0.70 3.37
N LEU A 507 6.87 0.78 3.97
CA LEU A 507 6.10 -0.42 4.36
C LEU A 507 5.67 -1.22 3.12
N ARG A 508 5.14 -0.56 2.09
CA ARG A 508 4.74 -1.21 0.83
C ARG A 508 5.91 -1.93 0.18
N GLU A 509 7.10 -1.32 0.18
CA GLU A 509 8.32 -1.93 -0.35
C GLU A 509 8.73 -3.17 0.45
N LYS A 510 8.72 -3.13 1.78
CA LYS A 510 8.99 -4.33 2.60
C LYS A 510 8.00 -5.47 2.35
N ILE A 511 6.71 -5.16 2.21
CA ILE A 511 5.68 -6.16 1.90
C ILE A 511 5.92 -6.77 0.51
N ARG A 512 6.34 -5.95 -0.47
CA ARG A 512 6.71 -6.42 -1.81
C ARG A 512 7.95 -7.31 -1.78
N ASP A 513 8.96 -6.96 -1.01
CA ASP A 513 10.17 -7.78 -0.86
C ASP A 513 9.84 -9.14 -0.24
N LEU A 514 8.98 -9.18 0.79
CA LEU A 514 8.47 -10.42 1.36
C LEU A 514 7.71 -11.25 0.32
N TYR A 515 6.88 -10.62 -0.51
CA TYR A 515 6.17 -11.29 -1.58
C TYR A 515 7.12 -11.87 -2.64
N VAL A 516 8.11 -11.10 -3.11
CA VAL A 516 9.13 -11.58 -4.07
C VAL A 516 9.86 -12.80 -3.49
N ALA A 517 10.27 -12.73 -2.24
CA ALA A 517 10.96 -13.84 -1.59
C ALA A 517 10.06 -15.09 -1.49
N ASP A 518 8.81 -14.94 -1.04
CA ASP A 518 7.86 -16.05 -0.94
C ASP A 518 7.51 -16.65 -2.32
N TYR A 519 7.31 -15.81 -3.33
CA TYR A 519 7.05 -16.21 -4.71
C TYR A 519 8.20 -17.04 -5.27
N THR A 520 9.42 -16.49 -5.21
CA THR A 520 10.62 -17.13 -5.77
C THR A 520 10.98 -18.41 -5.04
N ASN A 521 10.86 -18.44 -3.71
CA ASN A 521 11.12 -19.64 -2.92
C ASN A 521 10.08 -20.73 -3.16
N THR A 522 8.79 -20.37 -3.25
CA THR A 522 7.71 -21.34 -3.52
C THR A 522 7.89 -22.00 -4.88
N TRP A 523 8.14 -21.22 -5.94
CA TRP A 523 8.34 -21.78 -7.28
C TRP A 523 9.65 -22.58 -7.39
N ARG A 524 10.74 -22.15 -6.75
CA ARG A 524 11.98 -22.95 -6.69
C ARG A 524 11.78 -24.26 -5.95
N ALA A 525 11.08 -24.24 -4.82
CA ALA A 525 10.76 -25.46 -4.06
C ALA A 525 9.91 -26.42 -4.91
N ALA A 526 8.88 -25.91 -5.59
CA ALA A 526 8.03 -26.71 -6.48
C ALA A 526 8.84 -27.36 -7.62
N LEU A 527 9.73 -26.59 -8.28
CA LEU A 527 10.60 -27.12 -9.35
C LEU A 527 11.60 -28.15 -8.84
N ASN A 528 12.22 -27.90 -7.69
CA ASN A 528 13.21 -28.81 -7.09
C ASN A 528 12.59 -30.10 -6.55
N GLU A 529 11.28 -30.13 -6.33
CA GLU A 529 10.53 -31.32 -5.91
C GLU A 529 10.25 -32.27 -7.07
N ILE A 530 10.17 -31.74 -8.30
CA ILE A 530 9.98 -32.56 -9.50
C ILE A 530 11.32 -33.19 -9.86
N ASP A 531 11.31 -34.48 -10.15
CA ASP A 531 12.45 -35.21 -10.69
C ASP A 531 11.97 -36.20 -11.75
N VAL A 532 12.90 -36.77 -12.52
CA VAL A 532 12.58 -37.82 -13.50
C VAL A 532 12.48 -39.17 -12.79
N LYS A 533 11.58 -40.04 -13.23
CA LYS A 533 11.45 -41.40 -12.69
C LYS A 533 12.71 -42.25 -12.83
N TYR A 534 12.95 -43.12 -11.85
CA TYR A 534 13.91 -44.21 -11.96
C TYR A 534 13.50 -45.21 -13.04
N PHE A 535 14.48 -45.87 -13.66
CA PHE A 535 14.21 -46.88 -14.68
C PHE A 535 14.36 -48.28 -14.09
N ASN A 536 13.29 -49.09 -14.18
CA ASN A 536 13.34 -50.48 -13.71
C ASN A 536 14.09 -51.39 -14.69
N ASP A 537 13.92 -51.17 -15.99
CA ASP A 537 14.56 -51.90 -17.07
C ASP A 537 14.66 -51.03 -18.34
N ILE A 538 15.20 -51.60 -19.42
CA ILE A 538 15.34 -50.91 -20.71
C ILE A 538 13.96 -50.53 -21.31
N ASN A 539 12.90 -51.30 -21.06
CA ASN A 539 11.57 -50.99 -21.59
C ASN A 539 10.99 -49.74 -20.93
N ASP A 540 11.14 -49.65 -19.61
CA ASP A 540 10.72 -48.50 -18.81
C ASP A 540 11.49 -47.23 -19.23
N ALA A 541 12.81 -47.35 -19.43
CA ALA A 541 13.65 -46.28 -19.94
C ALA A 541 13.19 -45.77 -21.31
N VAL A 542 12.94 -46.67 -22.27
CA VAL A 542 12.46 -46.29 -23.60
C VAL A 542 11.07 -45.63 -23.51
N MET A 543 10.16 -46.16 -22.69
CA MET A 543 8.82 -45.58 -22.49
C MET A 543 8.90 -44.14 -21.96
N VAL A 544 9.73 -43.88 -20.95
CA VAL A 544 9.90 -42.52 -20.39
C VAL A 544 10.50 -41.58 -21.42
N LEU A 545 11.58 -41.98 -22.09
CA LEU A 545 12.25 -41.17 -23.11
C LEU A 545 11.36 -40.90 -24.33
N GLU A 546 10.53 -41.86 -24.73
CA GLU A 546 9.53 -41.69 -25.79
C GLU A 546 8.47 -40.66 -25.39
N ASN A 547 7.99 -40.69 -24.14
CA ASN A 547 7.03 -39.69 -23.66
C ASN A 547 7.65 -38.29 -23.55
N ILE A 548 8.93 -38.18 -23.14
CA ILE A 548 9.66 -36.90 -23.12
C ILE A 548 9.76 -36.28 -24.51
N THR A 549 10.05 -37.10 -25.53
CA THR A 549 10.23 -36.67 -26.92
C THR A 549 8.93 -36.70 -27.75
N SER A 550 7.81 -37.07 -27.14
CA SER A 550 6.51 -37.14 -27.79
C SER A 550 5.88 -35.77 -28.02
N ASN A 551 4.81 -35.73 -28.82
CA ASN A 551 3.97 -34.55 -29.02
C ASN A 551 3.25 -34.05 -27.74
N LEU A 552 3.34 -34.77 -26.62
CA LEU A 552 2.82 -34.32 -25.32
C LEU A 552 3.72 -33.27 -24.68
N GLU A 553 5.00 -33.19 -25.06
CA GLU A 553 5.91 -32.11 -24.67
C GLU A 553 6.01 -31.86 -23.14
N PRO A 554 6.15 -32.89 -22.28
CA PRO A 554 6.07 -32.74 -20.82
C PRO A 554 7.08 -31.73 -20.23
N MET A 555 8.33 -31.78 -20.70
CA MET A 555 9.39 -30.84 -20.29
C MET A 555 9.06 -29.39 -20.70
N GLN A 556 8.57 -29.20 -21.92
CA GLN A 556 8.21 -27.87 -22.40
C GLN A 556 6.94 -27.37 -21.71
N ARG A 557 5.96 -28.22 -21.37
CA ARG A 557 4.79 -27.83 -20.57
C ARG A 557 5.18 -27.37 -19.17
N LEU A 558 6.10 -28.07 -18.51
CA LEU A 558 6.67 -27.63 -17.23
C LEU A 558 7.30 -26.24 -17.35
N LEU A 559 8.14 -26.03 -18.37
CA LEU A 559 8.79 -24.74 -18.60
C LEU A 559 7.82 -23.63 -19.04
N ARG A 560 6.80 -23.92 -19.84
CA ARG A 560 5.75 -22.96 -20.20
C ARG A 560 4.94 -22.57 -18.97
N THR A 561 4.59 -23.54 -18.12
CA THR A 561 3.88 -23.26 -16.86
C THR A 561 4.70 -22.37 -15.93
N LEU A 562 6.02 -22.61 -15.87
CA LEU A 562 6.95 -21.74 -15.15
C LEU A 562 7.01 -20.35 -15.78
N ASP A 563 7.22 -20.24 -17.09
CA ASP A 563 7.31 -18.96 -17.81
C ASP A 563 6.01 -18.15 -17.66
N ASP A 564 4.84 -18.78 -17.82
CA ASP A 564 3.53 -18.17 -17.66
C ASP A 564 3.29 -17.60 -16.25
N ASN A 565 3.98 -18.14 -15.24
CA ASN A 565 3.86 -17.69 -13.85
C ASN A 565 5.07 -16.93 -13.34
N THR A 566 6.19 -16.88 -14.03
CA THR A 566 7.37 -16.14 -13.55
C THR A 566 7.70 -14.99 -14.47
N GLN A 567 7.33 -15.04 -15.75
CA GLN A 567 7.29 -13.90 -16.66
C GLN A 567 5.97 -13.11 -16.49
N LEU A 568 5.99 -12.22 -15.50
CA LEU A 568 4.85 -11.41 -15.10
C LEU A 568 4.61 -10.24 -16.05
N TYR A 569 5.63 -9.79 -16.81
CA TYR A 569 5.47 -8.83 -17.91
C TYR A 569 5.80 -9.41 -19.28
N SER A 570 4.84 -9.31 -20.21
CA SER A 570 4.95 -9.94 -21.53
C SER A 570 5.68 -9.09 -22.59
N ALA A 571 5.73 -7.75 -22.45
CA ALA A 571 6.36 -6.88 -23.44
C ALA A 571 6.88 -5.57 -22.84
N LEU A 572 8.13 -5.22 -23.16
CA LEU A 572 8.68 -3.90 -22.91
C LEU A 572 8.20 -2.92 -24.00
N PRO A 573 7.76 -1.71 -23.65
CA PRO A 573 7.44 -0.67 -24.62
C PRO A 573 8.64 -0.38 -25.53
N LYS A 574 8.40 -0.25 -26.85
CA LYS A 574 9.45 0.16 -27.80
C LYS A 574 9.80 1.65 -27.69
N ASP A 575 8.87 2.44 -27.17
CA ASP A 575 9.08 3.86 -26.93
C ASP A 575 9.95 4.10 -25.70
N GLU A 576 10.99 4.92 -25.84
CA GLU A 576 11.99 5.15 -24.80
C GLU A 576 11.41 5.87 -23.58
N SER A 577 10.41 6.73 -23.78
CA SER A 577 9.75 7.47 -22.70
C SER A 577 8.83 6.55 -21.89
N ALA A 578 8.01 5.74 -22.56
CA ALA A 578 7.16 4.73 -21.94
C ALA A 578 7.99 3.65 -21.21
N LEU A 579 9.16 3.28 -21.75
CA LEU A 579 10.09 2.37 -21.09
C LEU A 579 10.65 2.99 -19.79
N LYS A 580 11.13 4.23 -19.84
CA LYS A 580 11.63 4.95 -18.65
C LYS A 580 10.56 5.11 -17.57
N GLU A 581 9.30 5.28 -17.94
CA GLU A 581 8.18 5.35 -17.01
C GLU A 581 7.83 3.98 -16.42
N LEU A 582 7.80 2.93 -17.25
CA LEU A 582 7.58 1.56 -16.79
C LEU A 582 8.65 1.10 -15.78
N LEU A 583 9.93 1.41 -16.03
CA LEU A 583 11.05 1.09 -15.11
C LEU A 583 10.88 1.74 -13.72
N LYS A 584 10.11 2.82 -13.61
CA LYS A 584 9.80 3.48 -12.33
C LYS A 584 8.61 2.84 -11.61
N SER A 585 7.75 2.11 -12.32
CA SER A 585 6.56 1.48 -11.75
C SER A 585 6.93 0.42 -10.70
N PRO A 586 6.34 0.47 -9.49
CA PRO A 586 6.55 -0.58 -8.49
C PRO A 586 6.16 -1.97 -8.99
N LYS A 587 5.10 -2.06 -9.80
CA LYS A 587 4.65 -3.33 -10.39
C LYS A 587 5.74 -3.96 -11.26
N TYR A 588 6.41 -3.16 -12.10
CA TYR A 588 7.49 -3.65 -12.94
C TYR A 588 8.71 -4.10 -12.12
N LYS A 589 9.09 -3.34 -11.08
CA LYS A 589 10.21 -3.70 -10.20
C LYS A 589 9.99 -5.06 -9.54
N VAL A 590 8.81 -5.27 -8.94
CA VAL A 590 8.45 -6.55 -8.29
C VAL A 590 8.46 -7.69 -9.31
N ALA A 591 7.86 -7.49 -10.48
CA ALA A 591 7.87 -8.48 -11.55
C ALA A 591 9.29 -8.85 -11.99
N SER A 592 10.15 -7.84 -12.22
CA SER A 592 11.54 -8.05 -12.62
C SER A 592 12.36 -8.80 -11.55
N MET A 593 12.13 -8.52 -10.27
CA MET A 593 12.78 -9.24 -9.16
C MET A 593 12.32 -10.70 -9.05
N ILE A 594 11.07 -11.01 -9.44
CA ILE A 594 10.57 -12.39 -9.55
C ILE A 594 11.15 -13.07 -10.79
N GLU A 595 11.18 -12.38 -11.95
CA GLU A 595 11.65 -12.90 -13.23
C GLU A 595 13.14 -13.28 -13.21
N THR A 596 13.98 -12.44 -12.61
CA THR A 596 15.45 -12.57 -12.66
C THR A 596 15.96 -13.95 -12.18
N PRO A 597 15.52 -14.46 -11.01
CA PRO A 597 15.78 -15.84 -10.55
C PRO A 597 15.49 -16.98 -11.53
N PHE A 598 14.59 -16.79 -12.49
CA PHE A 598 14.12 -17.82 -13.42
C PHE A 598 14.49 -17.50 -14.88
N ALA A 599 15.23 -16.42 -15.13
CA ALA A 599 15.53 -15.94 -16.47
C ALA A 599 16.19 -17.01 -17.35
N ASP A 600 17.13 -17.78 -16.81
CA ASP A 600 17.81 -18.86 -17.53
C ASP A 600 16.83 -19.99 -17.92
N LEU A 601 15.96 -20.39 -16.99
CA LEU A 601 14.93 -21.43 -17.24
C LEU A 601 13.87 -20.95 -18.24
N ASN A 602 13.40 -19.71 -18.10
CA ASN A 602 12.43 -19.09 -19.02
C ASN A 602 13.03 -18.86 -20.41
N GLY A 603 14.35 -18.67 -20.49
CA GLY A 603 15.10 -18.56 -21.74
C GLY A 603 15.20 -19.88 -22.52
N MET A 604 15.05 -21.04 -21.86
CA MET A 604 15.24 -22.36 -22.47
C MET A 604 14.30 -22.65 -23.66
N LEU A 605 13.11 -22.03 -23.68
CA LEU A 605 12.12 -22.18 -24.75
C LEU A 605 12.18 -21.08 -25.81
N LYS A 606 13.08 -20.09 -25.65
CA LYS A 606 13.16 -18.92 -26.53
C LYS A 606 14.34 -19.06 -27.50
N PRO A 607 14.16 -18.76 -28.80
CA PRO A 607 15.26 -18.75 -29.75
C PRO A 607 16.23 -17.61 -29.45
N VAL A 608 17.52 -17.83 -29.68
CA VAL A 608 18.57 -16.82 -29.49
C VAL A 608 19.18 -16.49 -30.85
N GLY A 609 18.83 -15.31 -31.39
CA GLY A 609 19.25 -14.90 -32.73
C GLY A 609 18.69 -15.84 -33.80
N SER A 610 19.58 -16.46 -34.58
CA SER A 610 19.22 -17.47 -35.60
C SER A 610 19.24 -18.91 -35.08
N LYS A 611 19.58 -19.15 -33.81
CA LYS A 611 19.63 -20.50 -33.22
C LYS A 611 18.26 -20.86 -32.61
N PRO A 612 17.81 -22.12 -32.75
CA PRO A 612 16.59 -22.60 -32.08
C PRO A 612 16.74 -22.52 -30.56
N ALA A 613 15.63 -22.71 -29.85
CA ALA A 613 15.61 -22.75 -28.40
C ALA A 613 16.55 -23.86 -27.88
N TYR A 614 17.31 -23.60 -26.81
CA TYR A 614 18.30 -24.57 -26.31
C TYR A 614 17.63 -25.89 -25.85
N MET A 615 16.38 -25.84 -25.38
CA MET A 615 15.61 -27.04 -25.07
C MET A 615 15.40 -27.95 -26.30
N THR A 616 15.37 -27.41 -27.52
CA THR A 616 15.29 -28.22 -28.74
C THR A 616 16.55 -29.07 -28.93
N GLU A 617 17.72 -28.53 -28.61
CA GLU A 617 18.99 -29.26 -28.66
C GLU A 617 19.05 -30.35 -27.57
N VAL A 618 18.59 -30.03 -26.35
CA VAL A 618 18.46 -31.01 -25.26
C VAL A 618 17.54 -32.15 -25.66
N LEU A 619 16.35 -31.86 -26.19
CA LEU A 619 15.39 -32.88 -26.62
C LEU A 619 15.91 -33.71 -27.80
N ALA A 620 16.70 -33.13 -28.71
CA ALA A 620 17.38 -33.90 -29.75
C ALA A 620 18.39 -34.91 -29.18
N SER A 621 19.15 -34.53 -28.14
CA SER A 621 20.04 -35.47 -27.44
C SER A 621 19.26 -36.55 -26.67
N VAL A 622 18.11 -36.22 -26.10
CA VAL A 622 17.22 -37.21 -25.47
C VAL A 622 16.64 -38.17 -26.53
N ASP A 623 16.32 -37.69 -27.73
CA ASP A 623 15.83 -38.49 -28.85
C ASP A 623 16.91 -39.45 -29.40
N GLU A 624 18.16 -39.00 -29.46
CA GLU A 624 19.31 -39.84 -29.79
C GLU A 624 19.51 -40.94 -28.75
N LEU A 625 19.42 -40.59 -27.45
CA LEU A 625 19.49 -41.56 -26.36
C LEU A 625 18.36 -42.58 -26.41
N LYS A 626 17.13 -42.12 -26.67
CA LYS A 626 15.97 -42.99 -26.89
C LYS A 626 16.22 -43.97 -28.03
N SER A 627 16.68 -43.47 -29.18
CA SER A 627 16.95 -44.31 -30.36
C SER A 627 18.02 -45.36 -30.08
N TYR A 628 19.05 -44.98 -29.31
CA TYR A 628 20.09 -45.90 -28.86
C TYR A 628 19.53 -47.01 -27.95
N LEU A 629 18.77 -46.68 -26.90
CA LEU A 629 18.17 -47.70 -26.03
C LEU A 629 17.15 -48.57 -26.78
N LYS A 630 16.38 -47.99 -27.69
CA LYS A 630 15.42 -48.70 -28.53
C LYS A 630 16.11 -49.72 -29.45
N SER A 631 17.29 -49.41 -29.98
CA SER A 631 18.09 -50.36 -30.77
C SER A 631 18.53 -51.59 -29.97
N ILE A 632 18.75 -51.42 -28.66
CA ILE A 632 19.07 -52.52 -27.73
C ILE A 632 17.79 -53.30 -27.40
N GLN A 633 16.67 -52.60 -27.16
CA GLN A 633 15.36 -53.18 -26.86
C GLN A 633 14.83 -54.05 -28.02
N ASP A 634 14.97 -53.60 -29.26
CA ASP A 634 14.47 -54.27 -30.45
C ASP A 634 15.40 -55.39 -30.95
N ALA A 635 16.56 -55.60 -30.29
CA ALA A 635 17.50 -56.65 -30.67
C ALA A 635 16.95 -58.06 -30.37
N PRO A 636 17.27 -59.09 -31.18
CA PRO A 636 16.82 -60.46 -30.95
C PRO A 636 17.25 -61.03 -29.58
N ASP A 637 18.41 -60.61 -29.10
CA ASP A 637 18.91 -60.88 -27.76
C ASP A 637 19.33 -59.55 -27.12
N VAL A 638 18.42 -59.01 -26.31
CA VAL A 638 18.59 -57.73 -25.59
C VAL A 638 19.82 -57.80 -24.68
N GLY A 639 20.06 -58.95 -24.05
CA GLY A 639 21.18 -59.15 -23.14
C GLY A 639 22.53 -59.10 -23.84
N MET A 640 22.65 -59.76 -25.00
CA MET A 640 23.84 -59.70 -25.84
C MET A 640 24.06 -58.28 -26.39
N ALA A 641 23.01 -57.62 -26.86
CA ALA A 641 23.09 -56.25 -27.36
C ALA A 641 23.53 -55.26 -26.25
N ALA A 642 22.99 -55.39 -25.04
CA ALA A 642 23.39 -54.60 -23.88
C ALA A 642 24.85 -54.84 -23.47
N LEU A 643 25.32 -56.10 -23.56
CA LEU A 643 26.71 -56.46 -23.32
C LEU A 643 27.66 -55.84 -24.34
N ASP A 644 27.32 -55.90 -25.63
CA ASP A 644 28.12 -55.29 -26.69
C ASP A 644 28.13 -53.77 -26.60
N ALA A 645 26.98 -53.16 -26.28
CA ALA A 645 26.85 -51.74 -25.98
C ALA A 645 27.77 -51.30 -24.81
N THR A 646 27.79 -52.08 -23.72
CA THR A 646 28.66 -51.85 -22.56
C THR A 646 30.13 -51.91 -22.96
N LYS A 647 30.54 -52.94 -23.73
CA LYS A 647 31.92 -53.09 -24.23
C LYS A 647 32.32 -51.95 -25.17
N ALA A 648 31.42 -51.53 -26.06
CA ALA A 648 31.68 -50.45 -27.01
C ALA A 648 31.88 -49.11 -26.30
N ARG A 649 31.09 -48.84 -25.25
CA ARG A 649 31.22 -47.64 -24.42
C ARG A 649 32.57 -47.58 -23.70
N VAL A 650 32.96 -48.67 -23.03
CA VAL A 650 34.22 -48.75 -22.27
C VAL A 650 35.43 -48.61 -23.19
N LYS A 651 35.38 -49.21 -24.39
CA LYS A 651 36.44 -49.09 -25.39
C LYS A 651 36.41 -47.76 -26.17
N LEU A 652 35.43 -46.89 -25.95
CA LEU A 652 35.24 -45.62 -26.65
C LEU A 652 35.16 -45.77 -28.19
N VAL A 653 34.51 -46.83 -28.67
CA VAL A 653 34.50 -47.18 -30.11
C VAL A 653 33.45 -46.41 -30.91
N ASN A 654 32.36 -45.96 -30.29
CA ASN A 654 31.21 -45.33 -30.94
C ASN A 654 30.80 -44.02 -30.26
N ALA A 655 29.96 -43.24 -30.95
CA ALA A 655 29.23 -42.14 -30.32
C ALA A 655 28.42 -42.68 -29.13
N ASP A 656 28.47 -41.97 -28.01
CA ASP A 656 27.84 -42.36 -26.76
C ASP A 656 26.73 -41.34 -26.41
N PRO A 657 25.46 -41.62 -26.76
CA PRO A 657 24.34 -40.72 -26.49
C PRO A 657 24.12 -40.46 -25.00
N ILE A 658 24.42 -41.43 -24.14
CA ILE A 658 24.34 -41.28 -22.68
C ILE A 658 25.38 -40.26 -22.20
N TYR A 659 26.64 -40.40 -22.62
CA TYR A 659 27.68 -39.42 -22.25
C TYR A 659 27.40 -38.04 -22.83
N THR A 660 26.87 -37.99 -24.06
CA THR A 660 26.48 -36.74 -24.73
C THR A 660 25.41 -36.01 -23.94
N LEU A 661 24.34 -36.70 -23.51
CA LEU A 661 23.30 -36.12 -22.67
C LEU A 661 23.87 -35.67 -21.31
N LYS A 662 24.74 -36.47 -20.67
CA LYS A 662 25.40 -36.11 -19.41
C LYS A 662 26.31 -34.89 -19.53
N ARG A 663 26.95 -34.69 -20.69
CA ARG A 663 27.73 -33.49 -20.97
C ARG A 663 26.83 -32.27 -21.17
N ILE A 664 25.76 -32.41 -21.95
CA ILE A 664 24.77 -31.34 -22.17
C ILE A 664 24.13 -30.92 -20.84
N SER A 665 23.80 -31.89 -19.98
CA SER A 665 23.16 -31.62 -18.70
C SER A 665 23.99 -30.74 -17.77
N SER A 666 25.31 -30.86 -17.79
CA SER A 666 26.22 -30.01 -16.99
C SER A 666 26.14 -28.52 -17.31
N GLY A 667 25.64 -28.16 -18.51
CA GLY A 667 25.44 -26.77 -18.92
C GLY A 667 24.01 -26.24 -18.72
N LEU A 668 23.10 -27.03 -18.15
CA LEU A 668 21.72 -26.63 -17.94
C LEU A 668 21.51 -25.90 -16.60
N PRO A 669 20.53 -24.99 -16.51
CA PRO A 669 20.13 -24.40 -15.24
C PRO A 669 19.44 -25.43 -14.34
N LYS A 670 19.63 -25.32 -13.02
CA LYS A 670 18.93 -26.14 -12.03
C LYS A 670 17.41 -25.91 -12.10
N PRO A 671 16.57 -26.96 -12.02
CA PRO A 671 16.91 -28.38 -11.78
C PRO A 671 17.10 -29.24 -13.04
N LEU A 672 17.05 -28.64 -14.24
CA LEU A 672 17.13 -29.40 -15.51
C LEU A 672 18.47 -30.14 -15.67
N ASP A 673 19.55 -29.60 -15.13
CA ASP A 673 20.85 -30.26 -15.04
C ASP A 673 20.74 -31.64 -14.38
N SER A 674 20.15 -31.68 -13.19
CA SER A 674 19.99 -32.88 -12.38
C SER A 674 19.04 -33.88 -13.03
N MET A 675 17.94 -33.40 -13.62
CA MET A 675 16.98 -34.25 -14.35
C MET A 675 17.63 -34.93 -15.56
N MET A 676 18.36 -34.18 -16.38
CA MET A 676 19.00 -34.72 -17.59
C MET A 676 20.22 -35.58 -17.25
N ALA A 677 20.97 -35.25 -16.19
CA ALA A 677 22.02 -36.12 -15.67
C ALA A 677 21.45 -37.45 -15.15
N LYS A 678 20.35 -37.40 -14.38
CA LYS A 678 19.64 -38.60 -13.89
C LYS A 678 19.16 -39.46 -15.05
N LEU A 679 18.54 -38.87 -16.08
CA LEU A 679 18.14 -39.59 -17.29
C LEU A 679 19.30 -40.38 -17.93
N ALA A 680 20.47 -39.75 -18.06
CA ALA A 680 21.66 -40.43 -18.59
C ALA A 680 22.15 -41.54 -17.65
N ASP A 681 22.24 -41.27 -16.34
CA ASP A 681 22.76 -42.22 -15.36
C ASP A 681 21.83 -43.43 -15.18
N GLU A 682 20.51 -43.23 -15.15
CA GLU A 682 19.51 -44.30 -15.12
C GLU A 682 19.51 -45.11 -16.42
N SER A 683 19.66 -44.46 -17.59
CA SER A 683 19.83 -45.16 -18.87
C SER A 683 21.06 -46.06 -18.87
N TRP A 684 22.17 -45.58 -18.31
CA TRP A 684 23.39 -46.37 -18.19
C TRP A 684 23.21 -47.53 -17.21
N TYR A 685 22.53 -47.28 -16.10
CA TYR A 685 22.24 -48.28 -15.09
C TYR A 685 21.49 -49.49 -15.67
N VAL A 686 20.39 -49.27 -16.39
CA VAL A 686 19.59 -50.38 -16.96
C VAL A 686 20.32 -51.14 -18.06
N VAL A 687 21.15 -50.47 -18.87
CA VAL A 687 22.00 -51.15 -19.87
C VAL A 687 23.05 -52.04 -19.20
N LYS A 688 23.73 -51.53 -18.17
CA LYS A 688 24.66 -52.34 -17.37
C LYS A 688 23.95 -53.53 -16.73
N GLN A 689 22.80 -53.30 -16.11
CA GLN A 689 22.03 -54.33 -15.42
C GLN A 689 21.66 -55.47 -16.37
N GLU A 690 21.17 -55.18 -17.57
CA GLU A 690 20.82 -56.21 -18.55
C GLU A 690 22.06 -56.94 -19.10
N ALA A 691 23.18 -56.23 -19.32
CA ALA A 691 24.46 -56.85 -19.70
C ALA A 691 24.96 -57.85 -18.65
N ILE A 692 24.88 -57.50 -17.37
CA ILE A 692 25.30 -58.34 -16.24
C ILE A 692 24.40 -59.57 -16.11
N LYS A 693 23.09 -59.38 -16.23
CA LYS A 693 22.12 -60.48 -16.24
C LYS A 693 22.38 -61.46 -17.38
N HIS A 694 22.77 -60.98 -18.55
CA HIS A 694 23.19 -61.84 -19.66
C HIS A 694 24.51 -62.57 -19.35
N LEU A 695 25.51 -61.90 -18.80
CA LEU A 695 26.78 -62.52 -18.39
C LEU A 695 26.59 -63.64 -17.36
N GLU A 696 25.69 -63.46 -16.40
CA GLU A 696 25.30 -64.46 -15.40
C GLU A 696 24.71 -65.73 -16.03
N VAL A 697 23.82 -65.55 -17.00
CA VAL A 697 23.24 -66.67 -17.77
C VAL A 697 24.34 -67.40 -18.52
N ARG A 698 25.22 -66.67 -19.23
CA ARG A 698 26.35 -67.27 -19.96
C ARG A 698 27.36 -67.94 -19.04
N TRP A 699 27.67 -67.37 -17.88
CA TRP A 699 28.52 -68.00 -16.86
C TRP A 699 27.94 -69.34 -16.41
N THR A 700 26.64 -69.35 -16.12
CA THR A 700 25.93 -70.54 -15.67
C THR A 700 25.97 -71.63 -16.74
N GLU A 701 25.66 -71.29 -17.99
CA GLU A 701 25.56 -72.23 -19.11
C GLU A 701 26.93 -72.70 -19.62
N ASP A 702 27.86 -71.79 -19.90
CA ASP A 702 29.12 -72.09 -20.58
C ASP A 702 30.17 -72.64 -19.61
N VAL A 703 30.23 -72.10 -18.38
CA VAL A 703 31.31 -72.40 -17.43
C VAL A 703 30.83 -73.32 -16.31
N TYR A 704 29.84 -72.90 -15.53
CA TYR A 704 29.42 -73.62 -14.33
C TYR A 704 28.83 -74.99 -14.64
N LYS A 705 27.90 -75.11 -15.59
CA LYS A 705 27.34 -76.41 -16.01
C LYS A 705 28.40 -77.35 -16.58
N THR A 706 29.33 -76.83 -17.39
CA THR A 706 30.45 -77.61 -17.93
C THR A 706 31.31 -78.18 -16.80
N PHE A 707 31.69 -77.35 -15.82
CA PHE A 707 32.45 -77.80 -14.65
C PHE A 707 31.68 -78.82 -13.81
N GLN A 708 30.42 -78.54 -13.50
CA GLN A 708 29.62 -79.39 -12.62
C GLN A 708 29.37 -80.77 -13.22
N SER A 709 29.14 -80.86 -14.54
CA SER A 709 28.85 -82.12 -15.23
C SER A 709 30.09 -82.98 -15.50
N LYS A 710 31.23 -82.35 -15.82
CA LYS A 710 32.45 -83.06 -16.24
C LYS A 710 33.49 -83.24 -15.13
N LEU A 711 33.60 -82.29 -14.20
CA LEU A 711 34.74 -82.17 -13.29
C LEU A 711 34.36 -82.34 -11.81
N ALA A 712 33.39 -81.57 -11.30
CA ALA A 712 33.15 -81.38 -9.87
C ALA A 712 32.90 -82.68 -9.07
N GLY A 713 32.21 -83.66 -9.66
CA GLY A 713 31.86 -84.93 -9.01
C GLY A 713 32.91 -86.04 -9.11
N ARG A 714 34.07 -85.77 -9.74
CA ARG A 714 35.09 -86.76 -10.10
C ARG A 714 36.43 -86.44 -9.43
N TYR A 715 37.29 -87.44 -9.30
CA TYR A 715 38.66 -87.22 -8.81
C TYR A 715 39.48 -86.45 -9.86
N PRO A 716 40.26 -85.41 -9.51
CA PRO A 716 40.73 -85.06 -8.16
C PRO A 716 39.88 -84.05 -7.37
N PHE A 717 38.82 -83.48 -7.95
CA PHE A 717 37.97 -82.47 -7.29
C PHE A 717 37.11 -83.05 -6.16
N ASN A 718 36.68 -84.30 -6.32
CA ASN A 718 36.06 -85.09 -5.26
C ASN A 718 36.95 -86.31 -4.94
N PRO A 719 37.78 -86.23 -3.87
CA PRO A 719 38.69 -87.31 -3.49
C PRO A 719 38.00 -88.65 -3.21
N ALA A 720 36.73 -88.62 -2.78
CA ALA A 720 35.94 -89.81 -2.49
C ALA A 720 35.30 -90.46 -3.74
N SER A 721 35.44 -89.84 -4.91
CA SER A 721 34.86 -90.39 -6.15
C SER A 721 35.69 -91.57 -6.66
N ASN A 722 35.02 -92.61 -7.16
CA ASN A 722 35.67 -93.75 -7.84
C ASN A 722 35.84 -93.51 -9.35
N LYS A 723 35.36 -92.38 -9.87
CA LYS A 723 35.52 -91.99 -11.28
C LYS A 723 36.52 -90.86 -11.37
N ASP A 724 37.42 -90.97 -12.34
CA ASP A 724 38.41 -89.94 -12.62
C ASP A 724 37.87 -88.93 -13.63
N VAL A 725 38.35 -87.69 -13.50
CA VAL A 725 38.24 -86.70 -14.57
C VAL A 725 39.03 -87.19 -15.78
N ALA A 726 38.41 -87.15 -16.96
CA ALA A 726 39.13 -87.41 -18.19
C ALA A 726 40.16 -86.28 -18.42
N LEU A 727 41.42 -86.62 -18.73
CA LEU A 727 42.47 -85.60 -18.93
C LEU A 727 42.08 -84.61 -20.03
N ALA A 728 41.41 -85.05 -21.09
CA ALA A 728 40.89 -84.18 -22.14
C ALA A 728 39.84 -83.17 -21.64
N ASP A 729 38.96 -83.55 -20.69
CA ASP A 729 37.98 -82.61 -20.10
C ASP A 729 38.66 -81.63 -19.14
N PHE A 730 39.72 -82.07 -18.45
CA PHE A 730 40.55 -81.19 -17.61
C PHE A 730 41.29 -80.15 -18.47
N GLU A 731 41.94 -80.60 -19.55
CA GLU A 731 42.58 -79.74 -20.55
C GLU A 731 41.59 -78.76 -21.16
N ALA A 732 40.45 -79.24 -21.67
CA ALA A 732 39.45 -78.38 -22.29
C ALA A 732 38.96 -77.26 -21.37
N PHE A 733 38.95 -77.47 -20.05
CA PHE A 733 38.47 -76.48 -19.09
C PHE A 733 39.56 -75.52 -18.58
N PHE A 734 40.73 -76.04 -18.17
CA PHE A 734 41.78 -75.27 -17.47
C PHE A 734 42.96 -74.83 -18.36
N ALA A 735 43.15 -75.43 -19.54
CA ALA A 735 44.27 -75.06 -20.42
C ALA A 735 44.18 -73.57 -20.83
N PRO A 736 45.29 -72.96 -21.27
CA PRO A 736 45.25 -71.67 -21.96
C PRO A 736 44.26 -71.71 -23.14
N ASN A 737 43.38 -70.72 -23.26
CA ASN A 737 42.24 -70.70 -24.19
C ASN A 737 41.19 -71.81 -23.99
N GLY A 738 41.22 -72.53 -22.86
CA GLY A 738 40.17 -73.45 -22.44
C GLY A 738 38.88 -72.73 -22.02
N THR A 739 37.83 -73.47 -21.64
CA THR A 739 36.50 -72.92 -21.33
C THR A 739 36.54 -71.73 -20.36
N LEU A 740 37.23 -71.88 -19.23
CA LEU A 740 37.27 -70.84 -18.20
C LEU A 740 38.12 -69.64 -18.62
N ASP A 741 39.30 -69.89 -19.18
CA ASP A 741 40.23 -68.83 -19.62
C ASP A 741 39.65 -68.03 -20.79
N ASN A 742 38.99 -68.70 -21.74
CA ASN A 742 38.32 -68.04 -22.85
C ASN A 742 37.16 -67.16 -22.36
N PHE A 743 36.33 -67.67 -21.45
CA PHE A 743 35.25 -66.88 -20.86
C PHE A 743 35.80 -65.67 -20.08
N TYR A 744 36.85 -65.88 -19.27
CA TYR A 744 37.52 -64.80 -18.55
C TYR A 744 38.02 -63.71 -19.52
N ASN A 745 38.83 -64.08 -20.53
CA ASN A 745 39.43 -63.11 -21.44
C ASN A 745 38.42 -62.40 -22.34
N GLN A 746 37.37 -63.09 -22.80
CA GLN A 746 36.38 -62.53 -23.74
C GLN A 746 35.24 -61.78 -23.07
N GLN A 747 34.83 -62.20 -21.86
CA GLN A 747 33.61 -61.74 -21.21
C GLN A 747 33.84 -60.99 -19.90
N LEU A 748 34.79 -61.42 -19.05
CA LEU A 748 34.93 -60.87 -17.69
C LEU A 748 36.08 -59.87 -17.53
N LYS A 749 37.18 -60.07 -18.25
CA LYS A 749 38.43 -59.32 -18.06
C LYS A 749 38.22 -57.81 -18.12
N MET A 750 37.46 -57.33 -19.11
CA MET A 750 37.15 -55.91 -19.23
C MET A 750 36.37 -55.37 -18.03
N PHE A 751 35.40 -56.10 -17.50
CA PHE A 751 34.61 -55.65 -16.36
C PHE A 751 35.43 -55.58 -15.07
N ILE A 752 36.41 -56.47 -14.93
CA ILE A 752 37.32 -56.53 -13.79
C ILE A 752 38.39 -55.44 -13.89
N ASP A 753 39.07 -55.33 -15.03
CA ASP A 753 40.19 -54.40 -15.21
C ASP A 753 39.73 -52.93 -15.15
N GLU A 754 38.54 -52.64 -15.69
CA GLU A 754 37.96 -51.29 -15.73
C GLU A 754 37.08 -50.96 -14.51
N ASN A 755 37.02 -51.84 -13.51
CA ASN A 755 36.20 -51.70 -12.30
C ASN A 755 34.76 -51.25 -12.57
N ILE A 756 34.14 -51.80 -13.62
CA ILE A 756 32.75 -51.47 -13.95
C ILE A 756 31.89 -51.90 -12.76
N SER A 757 31.16 -50.97 -12.13
CA SER A 757 30.30 -51.19 -10.98
C SER A 757 28.83 -50.91 -11.32
N VAL A 758 27.88 -51.54 -10.60
CA VAL A 758 26.44 -51.23 -10.73
C VAL A 758 26.09 -49.92 -10.01
N ALA A 759 26.77 -49.63 -8.89
CA ALA A 759 26.55 -48.42 -8.10
C ALA A 759 26.94 -47.14 -8.86
N SER A 760 26.23 -46.06 -8.59
CA SER A 760 26.53 -44.70 -9.07
C SER A 760 27.70 -44.06 -8.32
N ASP A 761 28.02 -44.55 -7.13
CA ASP A 761 29.16 -44.11 -6.32
C ASP A 761 30.39 -45.00 -6.57
N ASP A 762 31.55 -44.35 -6.69
CA ASP A 762 32.91 -44.90 -6.89
C ASP A 762 33.38 -45.82 -5.73
N SER A 763 32.47 -46.26 -4.85
CA SER A 763 32.76 -47.29 -3.86
C SER A 763 33.08 -48.60 -4.60
N ALA A 764 34.38 -48.89 -4.66
CA ALA A 764 35.05 -49.92 -5.45
C ALA A 764 34.64 -51.38 -5.11
N GLN A 765 33.36 -51.72 -5.24
CA GLN A 765 32.90 -53.11 -5.22
C GLN A 765 32.67 -53.56 -6.67
N SER A 766 33.55 -54.46 -7.12
CA SER A 766 33.39 -55.19 -8.38
C SER A 766 32.00 -55.83 -8.44
N ILE A 767 31.36 -55.77 -9.61
CA ILE A 767 30.06 -56.44 -9.89
C ILE A 767 30.16 -57.95 -9.65
N ILE A 768 31.33 -58.52 -9.92
CA ILE A 768 31.59 -59.94 -9.73
C ILE A 768 31.85 -60.20 -8.25
N ARG A 769 31.17 -61.21 -7.71
CA ARG A 769 31.37 -61.65 -6.32
C ARG A 769 32.84 -61.92 -6.05
N LYS A 770 33.33 -61.44 -4.90
CA LYS A 770 34.70 -61.71 -4.43
C LYS A 770 35.04 -63.20 -4.46
N GLU A 771 34.07 -64.05 -4.09
CA GLU A 771 34.22 -65.50 -4.14
C GLU A 771 34.55 -66.01 -5.54
N VAL A 772 33.88 -65.51 -6.59
CA VAL A 772 34.13 -65.92 -7.98
C VAL A 772 35.51 -65.45 -8.44
N LEU A 773 35.94 -64.24 -8.04
CA LEU A 773 37.29 -63.75 -8.33
C LEU A 773 38.37 -64.62 -7.67
N ASP A 774 38.16 -65.03 -6.42
CA ASP A 774 39.07 -65.92 -5.70
C ASP A 774 39.09 -67.34 -6.31
N GLN A 775 37.95 -67.81 -6.81
CA GLN A 775 37.86 -69.08 -7.56
C GLN A 775 38.60 -69.00 -8.90
N ILE A 776 38.48 -67.91 -9.65
CA ILE A 776 39.24 -67.71 -10.90
C ILE A 776 40.75 -67.69 -10.62
N LYS A 777 41.20 -67.02 -9.55
CA LYS A 777 42.60 -67.06 -9.12
C LYS A 777 43.06 -68.46 -8.77
N GLN A 778 42.24 -69.24 -8.07
CA GLN A 778 42.56 -70.64 -7.74
C GLN A 778 42.61 -71.51 -9.00
N ALA A 779 41.73 -71.28 -9.98
CA ALA A 779 41.78 -71.96 -11.26
C ALA A 779 43.06 -71.62 -12.05
N GLN A 780 43.51 -70.37 -11.97
CA GLN A 780 44.78 -69.96 -12.56
C GLN A 780 45.97 -70.69 -11.92
N LYS A 781 45.98 -70.88 -10.59
CA LYS A 781 47.00 -71.70 -9.92
C LYS A 781 46.97 -73.17 -10.35
N ILE A 782 45.78 -73.74 -10.50
CA ILE A 782 45.61 -75.10 -11.07
C ILE A 782 46.23 -75.14 -12.46
N ARG A 783 45.97 -74.14 -13.30
CA ARG A 783 46.57 -74.06 -14.64
C ARG A 783 48.10 -73.98 -14.58
N GLU A 784 48.65 -73.10 -13.76
CA GLU A 784 50.10 -72.91 -13.62
C GLU A 784 50.82 -74.14 -13.09
N ALA A 785 50.17 -74.94 -12.25
CA ALA A 785 50.74 -76.16 -11.69
C ALA A 785 50.71 -77.37 -12.63
N PHE A 786 49.77 -77.42 -13.58
CA PHE A 786 49.53 -78.59 -14.43
C PHE A 786 49.93 -78.40 -15.90
N PHE A 787 49.98 -77.16 -16.39
CA PHE A 787 50.29 -76.86 -17.78
C PHE A 787 51.63 -76.17 -17.91
N ASN A 788 52.47 -76.66 -18.81
CA ASN A 788 53.75 -76.01 -19.10
C ASN A 788 53.55 -74.68 -19.88
N ARG A 789 54.65 -73.95 -20.14
CA ARG A 789 54.61 -72.66 -20.85
C ARG A 789 54.01 -72.72 -22.27
N LYS A 790 53.90 -73.90 -22.87
CA LYS A 790 53.26 -74.11 -24.18
C LYS A 790 51.76 -74.44 -24.06
N GLY A 791 51.21 -74.49 -22.85
CA GLY A 791 49.82 -74.82 -22.57
C GLY A 791 49.50 -76.31 -22.69
N ILE A 792 50.52 -77.17 -22.63
CA ILE A 792 50.38 -78.62 -22.70
C ILE A 792 50.34 -79.17 -21.27
N LEU A 793 49.45 -80.13 -20.99
CA LEU A 793 49.39 -80.83 -19.71
C LEU A 793 50.66 -81.67 -19.54
N ASP A 794 51.55 -81.19 -18.69
CA ASP A 794 52.90 -81.72 -18.54
C ASP A 794 53.49 -81.24 -17.21
N VAL A 795 53.54 -82.15 -16.25
CA VAL A 795 54.09 -81.94 -14.92
C VAL A 795 55.41 -82.70 -14.83
N SER A 796 56.52 -81.95 -14.92
CA SER A 796 57.87 -82.47 -14.70
C SER A 796 58.24 -82.39 -13.22
N PHE A 797 58.77 -83.49 -12.68
CA PHE A 797 59.20 -83.61 -11.29
C PHE A 797 60.30 -84.65 -11.16
N SER A 798 60.99 -84.67 -10.02
CA SER A 798 61.99 -85.70 -9.75
C SER A 798 61.69 -86.47 -8.48
N VAL A 799 62.05 -87.75 -8.45
CA VAL A 799 61.80 -88.64 -7.33
C VAL A 799 63.11 -89.23 -6.82
N GLU A 800 63.33 -89.06 -5.51
CA GLU A 800 64.49 -89.60 -4.79
C GLU A 800 64.03 -90.65 -3.77
N PRO A 801 64.59 -91.88 -3.79
CA PRO A 801 64.33 -92.88 -2.77
C PRO A 801 65.09 -92.53 -1.47
N LEU A 802 64.39 -92.31 -0.37
CA LEU A 802 65.02 -91.94 0.91
C LEU A 802 65.30 -93.14 1.82
N SER A 803 64.31 -94.01 2.01
CA SER A 803 64.43 -95.11 2.97
C SER A 803 63.58 -96.30 2.55
N LEU A 804 64.12 -97.51 2.70
CA LEU A 804 63.44 -98.79 2.51
C LEU A 804 63.61 -99.62 3.77
N SER A 805 62.55 -100.26 4.25
CA SER A 805 62.60 -101.10 5.45
C SER A 805 63.48 -102.34 5.25
N ASN A 806 64.21 -102.76 6.30
CA ASN A 806 65.19 -103.86 6.24
C ASN A 806 64.60 -105.23 5.88
N ASN A 807 63.27 -105.42 6.01
CA ASN A 807 62.57 -106.63 5.59
C ASN A 807 62.27 -106.69 4.08
N LYS A 808 62.62 -105.64 3.32
CA LYS A 808 62.44 -105.57 1.86
C LYS A 808 63.81 -105.36 1.18
N ARG A 809 64.08 -106.12 0.13
CA ARG A 809 65.36 -106.08 -0.63
C ARG A 809 65.36 -105.05 -1.74
N ARG A 810 64.19 -104.76 -2.30
CA ARG A 810 64.03 -103.84 -3.44
C ARG A 810 62.65 -103.22 -3.44
N SER A 811 62.57 -101.94 -3.77
CA SER A 811 61.34 -101.21 -4.08
C SER A 811 61.32 -100.85 -5.56
N VAL A 812 60.14 -100.89 -6.18
CA VAL A 812 59.92 -100.42 -7.56
C VAL A 812 58.68 -99.53 -7.58
N LEU A 813 58.88 -98.23 -7.81
CA LEU A 813 57.83 -97.27 -8.13
C LEU A 813 57.64 -97.27 -9.65
N ASN A 814 56.40 -97.43 -10.11
CA ASN A 814 55.99 -97.25 -11.49
C ASN A 814 55.05 -96.04 -11.55
N VAL A 815 55.37 -95.06 -12.39
CA VAL A 815 54.54 -93.90 -12.71
C VAL A 815 54.28 -93.91 -14.22
N ASP A 816 53.11 -94.37 -14.61
CA ASP A 816 52.64 -94.34 -16.00
C ASP A 816 53.62 -94.98 -17.00
N GLY A 817 54.29 -96.06 -16.59
CA GLY A 817 55.26 -96.81 -17.38
C GLY A 817 56.72 -96.41 -17.16
N GLN A 818 56.98 -95.36 -16.36
CA GLN A 818 58.32 -94.98 -15.93
C GLN A 818 58.65 -95.65 -14.60
N PHE A 819 59.80 -96.33 -14.52
CA PHE A 819 60.15 -97.15 -13.36
C PHE A 819 61.34 -96.55 -12.58
N LEU A 820 61.17 -96.41 -11.27
CA LEU A 820 62.24 -96.11 -10.32
C LEU A 820 62.44 -97.33 -9.40
N ALA A 821 63.62 -97.93 -9.44
CA ALA A 821 63.95 -99.08 -8.59
C ALA A 821 65.03 -98.72 -7.57
N TYR A 822 64.85 -99.13 -6.31
CA TYR A 822 65.80 -98.89 -5.22
C TYR A 822 66.09 -100.18 -4.45
N SER A 823 67.36 -100.50 -4.22
CA SER A 823 67.80 -101.73 -3.53
C SER A 823 68.89 -101.45 -2.48
N HIS A 824 68.67 -100.50 -1.56
CA HIS A 824 69.65 -100.08 -0.53
C HIS A 824 70.99 -99.54 -1.08
N GLY A 825 70.97 -99.00 -2.30
CA GLY A 825 72.15 -98.39 -2.95
C GLY A 825 72.25 -96.89 -2.73
N PRO A 826 73.10 -96.18 -3.50
CA PRO A 826 73.11 -94.72 -3.56
C PRO A 826 71.71 -94.17 -3.90
N ARG A 827 71.36 -93.04 -3.28
CA ARG A 827 70.08 -92.35 -3.55
C ARG A 827 70.28 -91.47 -4.78
N GLU A 828 69.69 -91.87 -5.89
CA GLU A 828 69.70 -91.08 -7.13
C GLU A 828 68.34 -90.42 -7.31
N ASN A 829 68.37 -89.15 -7.71
CA ASN A 829 67.18 -88.41 -8.07
C ASN A 829 66.85 -88.71 -9.54
N VAL A 830 65.63 -89.18 -9.82
CA VAL A 830 65.19 -89.55 -11.17
C VAL A 830 64.09 -88.61 -11.63
N GLU A 831 64.31 -87.93 -12.75
CA GLU A 831 63.31 -87.08 -13.40
C GLU A 831 62.21 -87.93 -14.06
N LEU A 832 60.96 -87.56 -13.82
CA LEU A 832 59.74 -88.20 -14.29
C LEU A 832 58.76 -87.13 -14.78
N ILE A 833 57.88 -87.53 -15.70
CA ILE A 833 56.83 -86.64 -16.23
C ILE A 833 55.45 -87.27 -15.99
N TRP A 834 54.46 -86.45 -15.64
CA TRP A 834 53.06 -86.85 -15.59
C TRP A 834 52.18 -85.86 -16.39
N PRO A 835 51.23 -86.33 -17.20
CA PRO A 835 50.99 -87.72 -17.57
C PRO A 835 51.98 -88.19 -18.66
N ASN A 836 52.59 -89.36 -18.48
CA ASN A 836 53.46 -89.96 -19.51
C ASN A 836 52.65 -90.72 -20.60
N THR A 837 51.41 -91.08 -20.30
CA THR A 837 50.46 -91.66 -21.24
C THR A 837 49.07 -91.07 -21.03
N LEU A 838 48.39 -90.73 -22.12
CA LEU A 838 47.02 -90.19 -22.09
C LEU A 838 45.95 -91.28 -22.08
N ARG A 839 46.32 -92.55 -21.87
CA ARG A 839 45.38 -93.69 -21.86
C ARG A 839 44.69 -93.80 -20.51
N ASP A 840 43.39 -94.07 -20.52
CA ASP A 840 42.59 -94.34 -19.30
C ASP A 840 43.07 -95.56 -18.51
N SER A 841 43.88 -96.43 -19.13
CA SER A 841 44.50 -97.59 -18.49
C SER A 841 45.89 -97.30 -17.91
N ALA A 842 46.27 -96.04 -17.68
CA ALA A 842 47.51 -95.70 -17.00
C ALA A 842 47.56 -96.38 -15.62
N VAL A 843 48.73 -96.89 -15.25
CA VAL A 843 48.93 -97.64 -14.00
C VAL A 843 50.09 -97.04 -13.24
N SER A 844 49.83 -96.65 -12.00
CA SER A 844 50.85 -96.26 -11.04
C SER A 844 50.86 -97.25 -9.88
N LYS A 845 52.04 -97.75 -9.49
CA LYS A 845 52.15 -98.73 -8.40
C LYS A 845 53.49 -98.67 -7.66
N VAL A 846 53.45 -98.96 -6.37
CA VAL A 846 54.65 -99.22 -5.55
C VAL A 846 54.70 -100.71 -5.25
N THR A 847 55.80 -101.36 -5.61
CA THR A 847 56.03 -102.80 -5.37
C THR A 847 57.22 -102.98 -4.44
N LEU A 848 57.00 -103.65 -3.31
CA LEU A 848 58.06 -104.01 -2.36
C LEU A 848 58.36 -105.50 -2.48
N ILE A 849 59.65 -105.82 -2.66
CA ILE A 849 60.13 -107.18 -2.83
C ILE A 849 60.73 -107.64 -1.49
N PRO A 850 60.23 -108.73 -0.89
CA PRO A 850 60.72 -109.23 0.41
C PRO A 850 62.16 -109.76 0.34
N THR A 851 62.87 -109.73 1.46
CA THR A 851 64.19 -110.38 1.61
C THR A 851 64.10 -111.90 1.70
N GLN A 852 62.96 -112.44 2.14
CA GLN A 852 62.71 -113.88 2.27
C GLN A 852 62.64 -114.58 0.91
N THR A 853 63.33 -115.71 0.77
CA THR A 853 63.22 -116.62 -0.37
C THR A 853 61.83 -117.27 -0.39
N ASN A 854 61.23 -117.41 -1.59
CA ASN A 854 59.87 -117.93 -1.85
C ASN A 854 58.66 -117.06 -1.47
N MET A 855 58.83 -115.77 -1.15
CA MET A 855 57.70 -114.83 -1.06
C MET A 855 57.55 -114.00 -2.34
N SER A 856 56.32 -113.91 -2.86
CA SER A 856 56.00 -113.07 -4.03
C SER A 856 56.03 -111.58 -3.67
N PRO A 857 56.48 -110.70 -4.59
CA PRO A 857 56.35 -109.25 -4.42
C PRO A 857 54.89 -108.84 -4.17
N ARG A 858 54.69 -107.85 -3.30
CA ARG A 858 53.37 -107.23 -3.08
C ARG A 858 53.40 -105.80 -3.57
N SER A 859 52.29 -105.37 -4.16
CA SER A 859 52.17 -104.05 -4.76
C SER A 859 50.90 -103.35 -4.33
N LEU A 860 51.02 -102.06 -4.03
CA LEU A 860 49.91 -101.12 -4.02
C LEU A 860 49.78 -100.59 -5.45
N GLN A 861 48.67 -100.88 -6.13
CA GLN A 861 48.45 -100.53 -7.53
C GLN A 861 47.16 -99.76 -7.71
N ILE A 862 47.23 -98.70 -8.51
CA ILE A 862 46.07 -97.91 -8.93
C ILE A 862 46.08 -97.79 -10.45
N GLN A 863 44.90 -97.82 -11.04
CA GLN A 863 44.67 -97.67 -12.47
C GLN A 863 43.72 -96.49 -12.71
N GLY A 864 43.97 -95.75 -13.77
CA GLY A 864 43.17 -94.60 -14.18
C GLY A 864 44.06 -93.46 -14.68
N PRO A 865 43.48 -92.45 -15.36
CA PRO A 865 44.23 -91.29 -15.84
C PRO A 865 44.92 -90.51 -14.70
N TRP A 866 44.39 -90.56 -13.47
CA TRP A 866 44.97 -89.94 -12.29
C TRP A 866 45.61 -90.94 -11.32
N ALA A 867 46.01 -92.11 -11.83
CA ALA A 867 46.55 -93.20 -11.01
C ALA A 867 47.74 -92.77 -10.13
N PHE A 868 48.60 -91.88 -10.62
CA PHE A 868 49.74 -91.39 -9.85
C PHE A 868 49.30 -90.56 -8.64
N PHE A 869 48.44 -89.55 -8.82
CA PHE A 869 47.94 -88.73 -7.71
C PHE A 869 47.15 -89.54 -6.69
N ARG A 870 46.32 -90.49 -7.16
CA ARG A 870 45.64 -91.42 -6.24
C ARG A 870 46.61 -92.31 -5.49
N LEU A 871 47.74 -92.68 -6.11
CA LEU A 871 48.77 -93.48 -5.44
C LEU A 871 49.39 -92.64 -4.34
N LEU A 872 49.72 -91.37 -4.61
CA LEU A 872 50.20 -90.42 -3.60
C LEU A 872 49.21 -90.25 -2.44
N ASP A 873 47.90 -90.22 -2.71
CA ASP A 873 46.86 -90.14 -1.67
C ASP A 873 46.81 -91.37 -0.75
N GLN A 874 47.36 -92.52 -1.17
CA GLN A 874 47.51 -93.71 -0.32
C GLN A 874 48.80 -93.69 0.52
N GLY A 875 49.71 -92.77 0.25
CA GLY A 875 50.97 -92.59 0.99
C GLY A 875 50.81 -91.62 2.16
N ASP A 876 51.47 -91.91 3.27
CA ASP A 876 51.54 -90.98 4.41
C ASP A 876 52.55 -89.87 4.10
N VAL A 877 52.16 -88.60 4.23
CA VAL A 877 53.10 -87.48 4.13
C VAL A 877 53.95 -87.41 5.41
N VAL A 878 55.26 -87.64 5.27
CA VAL A 878 56.23 -87.64 6.39
C VAL A 878 56.83 -86.26 6.61
N SER A 879 57.15 -85.56 5.51
CA SER A 879 57.68 -84.20 5.53
C SER A 879 57.23 -83.47 4.26
N ALA A 880 57.08 -82.15 4.33
CA ALA A 880 56.74 -81.33 3.18
C ALA A 880 57.43 -79.95 3.29
N SER A 881 57.92 -79.45 2.15
CA SER A 881 58.45 -78.10 1.95
C SER A 881 57.65 -77.42 0.82
N GLN A 882 58.05 -76.21 0.41
CA GLN A 882 57.41 -75.54 -0.72
C GLN A 882 57.63 -76.28 -2.05
N THR A 883 58.76 -76.97 -2.22
CA THR A 883 59.17 -77.61 -3.47
C THR A 883 59.39 -79.11 -3.37
N SER A 884 59.23 -79.72 -2.18
CA SER A 884 59.41 -81.17 -2.00
C SER A 884 58.43 -81.79 -1.01
N VAL A 885 57.98 -83.03 -1.26
CA VAL A 885 57.15 -83.81 -0.33
C VAL A 885 57.68 -85.23 -0.19
N ASP A 886 57.79 -85.71 1.05
CA ASP A 886 58.19 -87.07 1.36
C ASP A 886 56.96 -87.95 1.60
N PHE A 887 56.71 -88.90 0.71
CA PHE A 887 55.62 -89.87 0.80
C PHE A 887 56.12 -91.23 1.29
N LYS A 888 55.52 -91.74 2.36
CA LYS A 888 55.75 -93.09 2.89
C LYS A 888 54.66 -94.04 2.43
N PHE A 889 55.06 -95.10 1.76
CA PHE A 889 54.18 -96.17 1.31
C PHE A 889 54.40 -97.41 2.17
N ILE A 890 53.30 -97.95 2.71
CA ILE A 890 53.30 -99.19 3.48
C ILE A 890 52.73 -100.30 2.61
N VAL A 891 53.54 -101.33 2.32
CA VAL A 891 53.12 -102.48 1.52
C VAL A 891 53.62 -103.76 2.19
N ASP A 892 52.69 -104.65 2.58
CA ASP A 892 53.01 -105.98 3.12
C ASP A 892 53.97 -105.92 4.34
N GLY A 893 53.71 -105.00 5.27
CA GLY A 893 54.51 -104.79 6.48
C GLY A 893 55.91 -104.21 6.24
N GLY A 894 56.23 -103.77 5.01
CA GLY A 894 57.42 -102.97 4.71
C GLY A 894 57.06 -101.53 4.38
N GLU A 895 58.05 -100.65 4.52
CA GLU A 895 57.89 -99.22 4.31
C GLU A 895 58.90 -98.71 3.28
N MET A 896 58.47 -97.82 2.39
CA MET A 896 59.32 -97.10 1.46
C MET A 896 58.99 -95.61 1.48
N ILE A 897 59.99 -94.76 1.68
CA ILE A 897 59.86 -93.30 1.64
C ILE A 897 60.48 -92.78 0.36
N TYR A 898 59.68 -92.10 -0.47
CA TYR A 898 60.12 -91.37 -1.65
C TYR A 898 59.97 -89.86 -1.41
N ARG A 899 60.98 -89.09 -1.77
CA ARG A 899 60.89 -87.63 -1.88
C ARG A 899 60.53 -87.26 -3.32
N ILE A 900 59.47 -86.50 -3.48
CA ILE A 900 59.08 -85.90 -4.76
C ILE A 900 59.52 -84.44 -4.71
N ASN A 901 60.36 -84.01 -5.65
CA ASN A 901 60.76 -82.62 -5.83
C ASN A 901 60.06 -82.05 -7.06
N ALA A 902 59.37 -80.93 -6.89
CA ALA A 902 58.77 -80.16 -7.97
C ALA A 902 59.80 -79.18 -8.57
N GLU A 903 59.73 -78.97 -9.89
CA GLU A 903 60.59 -78.01 -10.58
C GLU A 903 60.09 -76.56 -10.53
N ALA A 904 58.80 -76.37 -10.27
CA ALA A 904 58.13 -75.07 -10.23
C ALA A 904 57.55 -74.75 -8.85
N ASP A 905 57.50 -73.45 -8.51
CA ASP A 905 56.91 -72.97 -7.26
C ASP A 905 55.41 -73.35 -7.16
N ALA A 906 54.65 -73.13 -8.23
CA ALA A 906 53.29 -73.64 -8.36
C ALA A 906 53.33 -75.08 -8.86
N ASN A 907 52.97 -76.04 -8.01
CA ASN A 907 53.02 -77.47 -8.34
C ASN A 907 51.90 -78.27 -7.66
N PRO A 908 51.53 -79.43 -8.20
CA PRO A 908 50.39 -80.18 -7.70
C PRO A 908 50.71 -81.12 -6.54
N PHE A 909 51.97 -81.18 -6.08
CA PHE A 909 52.43 -82.10 -5.04
C PHE A 909 52.45 -81.46 -3.66
N THR A 910 52.93 -80.22 -3.55
CA THR A 910 53.02 -79.49 -2.28
C THR A 910 51.76 -78.67 -1.98
N GLU A 911 51.01 -78.25 -3.02
CA GLU A 911 49.78 -77.46 -2.86
C GLU A 911 48.51 -78.31 -2.92
N ARG A 912 47.55 -78.00 -2.03
CA ARG A 912 46.22 -78.65 -2.01
C ARG A 912 45.24 -78.01 -3.00
N LEU A 913 45.62 -77.98 -4.28
CA LEU A 913 44.96 -77.17 -5.32
C LEU A 913 43.47 -77.48 -5.53
N PHE A 914 43.06 -78.75 -5.41
CA PHE A 914 41.70 -79.20 -5.71
C PHE A 914 40.76 -79.22 -4.51
N LYS A 915 41.28 -79.37 -3.28
CA LYS A 915 40.46 -79.57 -2.07
C LYS A 915 39.60 -78.35 -1.72
N SER A 916 40.06 -77.16 -2.08
CA SER A 916 39.36 -75.89 -1.88
C SER A 916 38.70 -75.35 -3.16
N PHE A 917 38.89 -76.00 -4.31
CA PHE A 917 38.36 -75.49 -5.57
C PHE A 917 36.89 -75.83 -5.74
N LYS A 918 36.06 -74.81 -5.83
CA LYS A 918 34.64 -74.88 -6.20
C LYS A 918 34.34 -73.71 -7.13
N LEU A 919 33.35 -73.85 -7.99
CA LEU A 919 32.83 -72.73 -8.77
C LEU A 919 31.45 -72.37 -8.26
N SER A 920 31.21 -71.08 -8.04
CA SER A 920 29.90 -70.57 -7.66
C SER A 920 28.98 -70.56 -8.88
N LYS A 921 27.71 -70.90 -8.65
CA LYS A 921 26.69 -70.89 -9.72
C LYS A 921 26.42 -69.48 -10.25
N THR A 922 26.50 -68.48 -9.38
CA THR A 922 26.20 -67.09 -9.69
C THR A 922 27.46 -66.24 -9.77
N LEU A 923 27.53 -65.36 -10.78
CA LEU A 923 28.63 -64.44 -11.06
C LEU A 923 28.52 -63.18 -10.19
N TYR A 924 27.31 -62.61 -10.05
CA TYR A 924 27.03 -61.37 -9.31
C TYR A 924 26.24 -61.58 -8.02
#